data_AF-A0A9X0AZ54-F1
#
_entry.id   AF-A0A9X0AZ54-F1
#
_cell.length_a   1.000
_cell.length_b   1.000
_cell.length_c   1.000
_cell.angle_alpha   90.00
_cell.angle_beta   90.00
_cell.angle_gamma   90.00
#
_symmetry.space_group_name_H-M   'P 1'
#
loop_
_entity.id
_entity.type
_entity.pdbx_description
1 polymer ?
#
loop_
_entity_poly.entity_id
_entity_poly.type
_entity_poly.pdbx_seq_one_letter_code
_entity_poly.pdbx_strand_id
1 'polypeptide(L)'
;MTTWKDVVPMVVSTLGSSAESLACVLDFLKVLPEEVTEGRKITLTEDELQQRTQELLGDNTAQVVQLLIAYAQSSESAATNPQLLEVITSWLREVPVADIVNSPLLPVILNALNNDRSFEAATECLCSIFKETREVDEYMPAIEILLPRVLALQPRIAQAAQDEDSESFKGFTRIFAEAGEAWVVLIAREPKVFRPLVEAILECTHRDFDKDAISLTFIFWYELKLYLILEKYIEARMQYVDVYSSLVDIMMKHLEFPTADGADETDLFDGDRDAEEKFREFRHHMGDVLKDCCEIMGVTPCLTKVYDAIKSWMGSYASHATEASVPHWQQLEAPLFGMRAMGRLVDKDEDIILPQIIPLLVQIPHHEKLRFATIMVLGRYTEWTSNHPEFLESQFQYIVSSFSTDSKEIVRAAAMAMKFICSDCKHLLGGQVVQLQQFYDQTLDKLPGVSQEELTEGVASVVAVQPPTQTYQLLKLYCDPLMARLMALANQANDEESKLKVADHMQLITLFIQIVSPWIEPNQDNPAVKYCQEIFPILSTILDSFMTFTPICERVCRTWRYMIISYRTSMAPLLPQMANKLAEGFAASRQGCFLWVTSAILREFSEDREHVDEQTTESIYTFFEAQSTAMLKAMTDLPPQDLPDVIEDFYRLLLDALLYYPHKMIRSQLFTPIFRAAIAALDLEQREPLSAVLHYLRDVISYGGDNPSSSASNINPPEIQQLVRQLILANGNELVKGIMKGMMISFPGDCFTDGSGVLLGLFEILPQETTSWVDGILRMLPAGTVREADIDRLMNSIREKLSIGHDGVRKVRSLLQDFTNTYRRRYVAPRDGLGRLEATRFQYSG
;
A
#
# COMPACT_ATOMS: atom_id res chain seq x y z
N MET A 1 -20.81 -18.94 33.89
CA MET A 1 -21.77 -18.37 32.91
C MET A 1 -22.35 -19.41 31.95
N THR A 2 -21.71 -20.57 31.72
CA THR A 2 -22.21 -21.63 30.80
C THR A 2 -23.44 -22.41 31.28
N THR A 3 -23.89 -22.19 32.53
CA THR A 3 -25.03 -22.92 33.13
C THR A 3 -26.39 -22.26 32.88
N TRP A 4 -26.42 -21.02 32.36
CA TRP A 4 -27.67 -20.30 32.09
C TRP A 4 -28.04 -20.47 30.61
N LYS A 5 -29.01 -21.35 30.35
CA LYS A 5 -29.45 -21.74 29.01
C LYS A 5 -30.65 -20.91 28.53
N ASP A 6 -31.60 -20.63 29.42
CA ASP A 6 -32.86 -19.98 29.04
C ASP A 6 -32.80 -18.45 29.23
N VAL A 7 -31.71 -17.81 28.79
CA VAL A 7 -31.43 -16.39 29.10
C VAL A 7 -32.51 -15.48 28.52
N VAL A 8 -32.76 -15.55 27.21
CA VAL A 8 -33.73 -14.69 26.53
C VAL A 8 -35.17 -14.93 27.05
N PRO A 9 -35.67 -16.19 27.15
CA PRO A 9 -36.99 -16.44 27.70
C PRO A 9 -37.16 -15.94 29.15
N MET A 10 -36.16 -16.15 30.01
CA MET A 10 -36.24 -15.73 31.41
C MET A 10 -36.28 -14.20 31.54
N VAL A 11 -35.38 -13.49 30.86
CA VAL A 11 -35.30 -12.02 30.90
C VAL A 11 -36.63 -11.39 30.42
N VAL A 12 -37.16 -11.88 29.30
CA VAL A 12 -38.45 -11.41 28.75
C VAL A 12 -39.60 -11.68 29.74
N SER A 13 -39.66 -12.87 30.34
CA SER A 13 -40.72 -13.22 31.30
C SER A 13 -40.65 -12.43 32.61
N THR A 14 -39.44 -12.09 33.06
CA THR A 14 -39.19 -11.44 34.36
C THR A 14 -39.43 -9.94 34.30
N LEU A 15 -39.10 -9.29 33.18
CA LEU A 15 -39.32 -7.84 33.00
C LEU A 15 -40.80 -7.50 32.74
N GLY A 16 -41.60 -8.45 32.22
CA GLY A 16 -43.05 -8.27 32.04
C GLY A 16 -43.41 -7.29 30.90
N SER A 17 -44.67 -6.81 30.90
CA SER A 17 -45.28 -6.11 29.75
C SER A 17 -45.45 -4.60 29.92
N SER A 18 -44.86 -3.98 30.95
CA SER A 18 -44.96 -2.53 31.14
C SER A 18 -44.11 -1.77 30.10
N ALA A 19 -44.51 -0.55 29.76
CA ALA A 19 -43.80 0.26 28.76
C ALA A 19 -42.34 0.56 29.15
N GLU A 20 -42.05 0.76 30.44
CA GLU A 20 -40.70 0.97 30.97
C GLU A 20 -39.86 -0.31 30.91
N SER A 21 -40.46 -1.47 31.20
CA SER A 21 -39.78 -2.76 31.10
C SER A 21 -39.45 -3.16 29.66
N LEU A 22 -40.30 -2.80 28.70
CA LEU A 22 -40.09 -3.11 27.28
C LEU A 22 -38.86 -2.40 26.69
N ALA A 23 -38.55 -1.18 27.13
CA ALA A 23 -37.33 -0.49 26.73
C ALA A 23 -36.07 -1.23 27.22
N CYS A 24 -36.06 -1.70 28.47
CA CYS A 24 -34.96 -2.50 29.01
C CYS A 24 -34.80 -3.85 28.29
N VAL A 25 -35.90 -4.46 27.83
CA VAL A 25 -35.84 -5.70 27.02
C VAL A 25 -35.18 -5.42 25.67
N LEU A 26 -35.52 -4.30 25.01
CA LEU A 26 -34.89 -3.92 23.74
C LEU A 26 -33.39 -3.65 23.89
N ASP A 27 -32.97 -2.93 24.94
CA ASP A 27 -31.53 -2.69 25.19
C ASP A 27 -30.77 -4.01 25.41
N PHE A 28 -31.35 -4.93 26.18
CA PHE A 28 -30.77 -6.26 26.38
C PHE A 28 -30.65 -7.03 25.06
N LEU A 29 -31.72 -7.02 24.24
CA LEU A 29 -31.73 -7.71 22.96
C LEU A 29 -30.75 -7.08 21.97
N LYS A 30 -30.54 -5.77 21.98
CA LYS A 30 -29.58 -5.09 21.11
C LYS A 30 -28.14 -5.56 21.35
N VAL A 31 -27.72 -5.59 22.62
CA VAL A 31 -26.32 -5.86 23.01
C VAL A 31 -25.97 -7.35 22.96
N LEU A 32 -26.97 -8.24 23.07
CA LEU A 32 -26.73 -9.67 23.16
C LEU A 32 -26.00 -10.26 21.93
N PRO A 33 -26.42 -10.01 20.67
CA PRO A 33 -25.68 -10.47 19.50
C PRO A 33 -24.28 -9.85 19.40
N GLU A 34 -24.15 -8.56 19.72
CA GLU A 34 -22.88 -7.82 19.66
C GLU A 34 -21.81 -8.45 20.58
N GLU A 35 -22.17 -8.75 21.83
CA GLU A 35 -21.23 -9.34 22.80
C GLU A 35 -20.88 -10.81 22.48
N VAL A 36 -21.81 -11.58 21.92
CA VAL A 36 -21.57 -13.00 21.59
C VAL A 36 -20.70 -13.14 20.34
N THR A 37 -20.90 -12.28 19.34
CA THR A 37 -20.19 -12.36 18.05
C THR A 37 -18.90 -11.54 18.00
N GLU A 38 -18.82 -10.39 18.68
CA GLU A 38 -17.69 -9.46 18.61
C GLU A 38 -16.87 -9.36 19.91
N GLY A 39 -17.29 -10.05 20.97
CA GLY A 39 -16.66 -10.02 22.30
C GLY A 39 -15.20 -10.49 22.30
N ARG A 40 -14.25 -9.53 22.25
CA ARG A 40 -12.79 -9.76 22.22
C ARG A 40 -12.17 -10.41 23.48
N LYS A 41 -12.98 -10.86 24.46
CA LYS A 41 -12.52 -11.33 25.79
C LYS A 41 -13.26 -12.56 26.32
N ILE A 42 -13.82 -13.40 25.45
CA ILE A 42 -14.51 -14.61 25.88
C ILE A 42 -13.48 -15.75 26.04
N THR A 43 -13.26 -16.21 27.28
CA THR A 43 -12.42 -17.37 27.60
C THR A 43 -13.20 -18.68 27.43
N LEU A 44 -13.68 -18.96 26.21
CA LEU A 44 -14.33 -20.22 25.84
C LEU A 44 -13.54 -20.92 24.72
N THR A 45 -13.67 -22.23 24.60
CA THR A 45 -13.18 -22.94 23.40
C THR A 45 -14.05 -22.59 22.19
N GLU A 46 -13.58 -22.88 20.97
CA GLU A 46 -14.34 -22.65 19.74
C GLU A 46 -15.65 -23.46 19.72
N ASP A 47 -15.58 -24.74 20.12
CA ASP A 47 -16.75 -25.60 20.28
C ASP A 47 -17.75 -25.04 21.31
N GLU A 48 -17.26 -24.54 22.45
CA GLU A 48 -18.09 -23.93 23.49
C GLU A 48 -18.72 -22.61 23.00
N LEU A 49 -17.98 -21.78 22.28
CA LEU A 49 -18.47 -20.52 21.72
C LEU A 49 -19.54 -20.77 20.66
N GLN A 50 -19.32 -21.73 19.76
CA GLN A 50 -20.30 -22.11 18.73
C GLN A 50 -21.58 -22.64 19.39
N GLN A 51 -21.47 -23.52 20.37
CA GLN A 51 -22.63 -24.01 21.12
C GLN A 51 -23.36 -22.87 21.84
N ARG A 52 -22.64 -21.93 22.44
CA ARG A 52 -23.24 -20.78 23.13
C ARG A 52 -23.91 -19.79 22.17
N THR A 53 -23.36 -19.62 20.97
CA THR A 53 -23.97 -18.78 19.93
C THR A 53 -25.31 -19.37 19.50
N GLN A 54 -25.37 -20.69 19.27
CA GLN A 54 -26.62 -21.38 18.97
C GLN A 54 -27.65 -21.26 20.12
N GLU A 55 -27.22 -21.55 21.37
CA GLU A 55 -28.11 -21.51 22.54
C GLU A 55 -28.65 -20.10 22.84
N LEU A 56 -27.84 -19.05 22.65
CA LEU A 56 -28.20 -17.67 23.01
C LEU A 56 -28.91 -16.93 21.87
N LEU A 57 -28.50 -17.14 20.62
CA LEU A 57 -29.00 -16.41 19.47
C LEU A 57 -29.90 -17.29 18.61
N GLY A 58 -29.32 -18.32 17.98
CA GLY A 58 -30.01 -19.16 17.00
C GLY A 58 -31.35 -19.74 17.49
N ASP A 59 -31.36 -20.33 18.68
CA ASP A 59 -32.55 -20.97 19.26
C ASP A 59 -33.65 -19.96 19.68
N ASN A 60 -33.32 -18.67 19.80
CA ASN A 60 -34.22 -17.61 20.27
C ASN A 60 -34.75 -16.69 19.15
N THR A 61 -34.26 -16.83 17.92
CA THR A 61 -34.61 -15.99 16.76
C THR A 61 -36.12 -15.79 16.58
N ALA A 62 -36.90 -16.89 16.50
CA ALA A 62 -38.34 -16.83 16.29
C ALA A 62 -39.10 -16.11 17.41
N GLN A 63 -38.67 -16.30 18.67
CA GLN A 63 -39.28 -15.63 19.82
C GLN A 63 -38.99 -14.13 19.80
N VAL A 64 -37.76 -13.74 19.45
CA VAL A 64 -37.36 -12.34 19.34
C VAL A 64 -38.17 -11.65 18.25
N VAL A 65 -38.29 -12.23 17.05
CA VAL A 65 -39.08 -11.65 15.96
C VAL A 65 -40.55 -11.44 16.37
N GLN A 66 -41.17 -12.41 17.04
CA GLN A 66 -42.55 -12.27 17.53
C GLN A 66 -42.69 -11.14 18.56
N LEU A 67 -41.71 -10.99 19.46
CA LEU A 67 -41.68 -9.92 20.44
C LEU A 67 -41.56 -8.54 19.79
N LEU A 68 -40.70 -8.41 18.77
CA LEU A 68 -40.54 -7.17 18.00
C LEU A 68 -41.82 -6.81 17.25
N ILE A 69 -42.51 -7.78 16.64
CA ILE A 69 -43.82 -7.57 15.98
C ILE A 69 -44.87 -7.09 16.99
N ALA A 70 -44.97 -7.77 18.14
CA ALA A 70 -45.94 -7.40 19.18
C ALA A 70 -45.66 -5.99 19.73
N TYR A 71 -44.38 -5.63 19.91
CA TYR A 71 -43.98 -4.31 20.34
C TYR A 71 -44.33 -3.24 19.30
N ALA A 72 -44.00 -3.46 18.03
CA ALA A 72 -44.29 -2.55 16.95
C ALA A 72 -45.79 -2.26 16.79
N GLN A 73 -46.64 -3.27 17.05
CA GLN A 73 -48.10 -3.15 16.96
C GLN A 73 -48.77 -2.59 18.23
N SER A 74 -48.02 -2.41 19.32
CA SER A 74 -48.58 -1.99 20.61
C SER A 74 -49.08 -0.54 20.61
N SER A 75 -48.41 0.35 19.87
CA SER A 75 -48.76 1.77 19.75
C SER A 75 -48.00 2.42 18.58
N GLU A 76 -48.50 3.55 18.12
CA GLU A 76 -47.83 4.33 17.06
C GLU A 76 -46.44 4.83 17.49
N SER A 77 -46.28 5.22 18.76
CA SER A 77 -44.98 5.62 19.31
C SER A 77 -43.99 4.46 19.41
N ALA A 78 -44.47 3.22 19.62
CA ALA A 78 -43.61 2.04 19.60
C ALA A 78 -43.19 1.66 18.17
N ALA A 79 -44.08 1.83 17.18
CA ALA A 79 -43.76 1.62 15.77
C ALA A 79 -42.66 2.57 15.26
N THR A 80 -42.58 3.79 15.78
CA THR A 80 -41.54 4.77 15.44
C THR A 80 -40.41 4.83 16.46
N ASN A 81 -40.22 3.80 17.30
CA ASN A 81 -39.14 3.79 18.29
C ASN A 81 -37.80 3.43 17.63
N PRO A 82 -36.76 4.29 17.68
CA PRO A 82 -35.44 3.96 17.11
C PRO A 82 -34.82 2.67 17.68
N GLN A 83 -35.01 2.40 18.98
CA GLN A 83 -34.47 1.20 19.62
C GLN A 83 -35.02 -0.09 19.01
N LEU A 84 -36.28 -0.10 18.56
CA LEU A 84 -36.86 -1.25 17.87
C LEU A 84 -36.08 -1.57 16.58
N LEU A 85 -35.74 -0.54 15.81
CA LEU A 85 -35.01 -0.67 14.55
C LEU A 85 -33.56 -1.09 14.78
N GLU A 86 -32.92 -0.57 15.82
CA GLU A 86 -31.58 -1.00 16.24
C GLU A 86 -31.55 -2.47 16.67
N VAL A 87 -32.58 -2.95 17.39
CA VAL A 87 -32.67 -4.37 17.75
C VAL A 87 -32.86 -5.23 16.51
N ILE A 88 -33.74 -4.84 15.57
CA ILE A 88 -33.89 -5.58 14.30
C ILE A 88 -32.52 -5.67 13.62
N THR A 89 -31.80 -4.56 13.52
CA THR A 89 -30.48 -4.46 12.88
C THR A 89 -29.46 -5.41 13.50
N SER A 90 -29.31 -5.39 14.84
CA SER A 90 -28.38 -6.26 15.57
C SER A 90 -28.67 -7.76 15.36
N TRP A 91 -29.94 -8.13 15.18
CA TRP A 91 -30.37 -9.51 15.00
C TRP A 91 -30.34 -10.01 13.54
N LEU A 92 -30.12 -9.15 12.54
CA LEU A 92 -30.14 -9.56 11.12
C LEU A 92 -29.08 -10.61 10.75
N ARG A 93 -27.97 -10.69 11.49
CA ARG A 93 -26.94 -11.73 11.29
C ARG A 93 -27.43 -13.14 11.64
N GLU A 94 -28.42 -13.24 12.53
CA GLU A 94 -28.92 -14.50 13.09
C GLU A 94 -30.34 -14.83 12.61
N VAL A 95 -31.15 -13.79 12.37
CA VAL A 95 -32.53 -13.92 11.88
C VAL A 95 -32.52 -13.93 10.35
N PRO A 96 -33.10 -14.96 9.70
CA PRO A 96 -33.26 -14.96 8.25
C PRO A 96 -34.00 -13.71 7.77
N VAL A 97 -33.41 -12.96 6.84
CA VAL A 97 -33.99 -11.70 6.34
C VAL A 97 -35.38 -11.87 5.76
N ALA A 98 -35.67 -13.04 5.17
CA ALA A 98 -36.99 -13.38 4.69
C ALA A 98 -38.08 -13.27 5.78
N ASP A 99 -37.76 -13.59 7.04
CA ASP A 99 -38.72 -13.51 8.14
C ASP A 99 -39.04 -12.06 8.50
N ILE A 100 -38.08 -11.14 8.38
CA ILE A 100 -38.31 -9.71 8.58
C ILE A 100 -39.08 -9.11 7.41
N VAL A 101 -38.65 -9.39 6.17
CA VAL A 101 -39.24 -8.84 4.93
C VAL A 101 -40.69 -9.26 4.75
N ASN A 102 -41.04 -10.51 5.09
CA ASN A 102 -42.40 -11.02 4.99
C ASN A 102 -43.29 -10.69 6.21
N SER A 103 -42.74 -10.03 7.23
CA SER A 103 -43.48 -9.66 8.45
C SER A 103 -44.08 -8.25 8.37
N PRO A 104 -44.96 -7.90 9.32
CA PRO A 104 -45.42 -6.52 9.50
C PRO A 104 -44.31 -5.52 9.88
N LEU A 105 -43.08 -5.96 10.15
CA LEU A 105 -41.97 -5.07 10.50
C LEU A 105 -41.46 -4.28 9.29
N LEU A 106 -41.47 -4.82 8.08
CA LEU A 106 -41.00 -4.10 6.89
C LEU A 106 -41.79 -2.79 6.64
N PRO A 107 -43.13 -2.79 6.65
CA PRO A 107 -43.90 -1.53 6.61
C PRO A 107 -43.58 -0.57 7.76
N VAL A 108 -43.26 -1.07 8.96
CA VAL A 108 -42.88 -0.24 10.11
C VAL A 108 -41.54 0.46 9.86
N ILE A 109 -40.53 -0.28 9.38
CA ILE A 109 -39.21 0.26 9.00
C ILE A 109 -39.37 1.34 7.93
N LEU A 110 -40.14 1.08 6.87
CA LEU A 110 -40.36 2.05 5.79
C LEU A 110 -41.13 3.29 6.26
N ASN A 111 -42.14 3.12 7.12
CA ASN A 111 -42.91 4.25 7.64
C ASN A 111 -42.08 5.12 8.61
N ALA A 112 -41.12 4.52 9.33
CA ALA A 112 -40.21 5.21 10.23
C ALA A 112 -39.29 6.21 9.53
N LEU A 113 -39.09 6.08 8.21
CA LEU A 113 -38.40 7.08 7.36
C LEU A 113 -39.16 8.41 7.24
N ASN A 114 -40.43 8.47 7.65
CA ASN A 114 -41.20 9.72 7.67
C ASN A 114 -41.17 10.43 9.03
N ASN A 115 -40.33 9.96 9.96
CA ASN A 115 -40.23 10.50 11.31
C ASN A 115 -38.76 10.79 11.65
N ASP A 116 -38.45 12.07 11.86
CA ASP A 116 -37.10 12.58 12.13
C ASP A 116 -36.38 11.83 13.26
N ARG A 117 -37.12 11.41 14.30
CA ARG A 117 -36.53 10.70 15.44
C ARG A 117 -36.02 9.32 15.06
N SER A 118 -36.69 8.63 14.13
CA SER A 118 -36.38 7.25 13.74
C SER A 118 -35.69 7.13 12.38
N PHE A 119 -35.49 8.24 11.68
CA PHE A 119 -34.97 8.26 10.32
C PHE A 119 -33.61 7.56 10.17
N GLU A 120 -32.63 7.92 11.01
CA GLU A 120 -31.28 7.35 10.97
C GLU A 120 -31.30 5.83 11.26
N ALA A 121 -32.02 5.43 12.31
CA ALA A 121 -32.15 4.02 12.68
C ALA A 121 -32.90 3.20 11.62
N ALA A 122 -33.88 3.80 10.94
CA ALA A 122 -34.59 3.16 9.83
C ALA A 122 -33.70 3.00 8.59
N THR A 123 -32.90 4.03 8.29
CA THR A 123 -31.91 4.01 7.22
C THR A 123 -30.88 2.91 7.44
N GLU A 124 -30.29 2.82 8.65
CA GLU A 124 -29.31 1.78 9.00
C GLU A 124 -29.92 0.37 8.92
N CYS A 125 -31.13 0.20 9.46
CA CYS A 125 -31.84 -1.07 9.44
C CYS A 125 -32.11 -1.55 8.01
N LEU A 126 -32.55 -0.65 7.14
CA LEU A 126 -32.82 -0.96 5.74
C LEU A 126 -31.53 -1.28 4.96
N CYS A 127 -30.45 -0.53 5.19
CA CYS A 127 -29.15 -0.82 4.59
C CYS A 127 -28.60 -2.19 5.04
N SER A 128 -28.79 -2.54 6.31
CA SER A 128 -28.41 -3.85 6.84
C SER A 128 -29.21 -4.99 6.21
N ILE A 129 -30.52 -4.79 5.98
CA ILE A 129 -31.35 -5.74 5.23
C ILE A 129 -30.78 -5.97 3.83
N PHE A 130 -30.35 -4.91 3.12
CA PHE A 130 -29.76 -5.07 1.79
C PHE A 130 -28.46 -5.88 1.82
N LYS A 131 -27.58 -5.63 2.79
CA LYS A 131 -26.29 -6.34 2.94
C LYS A 131 -26.48 -7.85 3.08
N GLU A 132 -27.48 -8.27 3.83
CA GLU A 132 -27.80 -9.70 3.98
C GLU A 132 -28.39 -10.32 2.70
N THR A 133 -28.91 -9.51 1.77
CA THR A 133 -29.43 -9.98 0.47
C THR A 133 -28.41 -9.98 -0.67
N ARG A 134 -27.10 -9.85 -0.38
CA ARG A 134 -26.01 -9.84 -1.38
C ARG A 134 -25.92 -11.15 -2.18
N GLU A 135 -26.26 -12.28 -1.58
CA GLU A 135 -26.40 -13.56 -2.28
C GLU A 135 -27.73 -13.57 -3.05
N VAL A 136 -27.75 -12.83 -4.17
CA VAL A 136 -28.97 -12.47 -4.91
C VAL A 136 -29.80 -13.68 -5.39
N ASP A 137 -29.13 -14.81 -5.68
CA ASP A 137 -29.79 -16.03 -6.14
C ASP A 137 -30.57 -16.74 -5.00
N GLU A 138 -30.09 -16.63 -3.76
CA GLU A 138 -30.75 -17.19 -2.56
C GLU A 138 -31.91 -16.30 -2.10
N TYR A 139 -31.72 -14.98 -2.14
CA TYR A 139 -32.66 -14.01 -1.59
C TYR A 139 -33.58 -13.35 -2.62
N MET A 140 -33.66 -13.88 -3.85
CA MET A 140 -34.48 -13.32 -4.92
C MET A 140 -35.93 -12.96 -4.50
N PRO A 141 -36.68 -13.82 -3.76
CA PRO A 141 -38.05 -13.49 -3.35
C PRO A 141 -38.13 -12.26 -2.42
N ALA A 142 -37.12 -12.05 -1.57
CA ALA A 142 -37.05 -10.87 -0.71
C ALA A 142 -36.74 -9.62 -1.54
N ILE A 143 -35.82 -9.73 -2.50
CA ILE A 143 -35.45 -8.62 -3.40
C ILE A 143 -36.65 -8.17 -4.24
N GLU A 144 -37.47 -9.10 -4.75
CA GLU A 144 -38.71 -8.79 -5.50
C GLU A 144 -39.72 -7.97 -4.68
N ILE A 145 -39.73 -8.14 -3.35
CA ILE A 145 -40.57 -7.36 -2.43
C ILE A 145 -39.95 -6.00 -2.13
N LEU A 146 -38.63 -5.97 -1.91
CA LEU A 146 -37.88 -4.79 -1.50
C LEU A 146 -37.75 -3.76 -2.63
N LEU A 147 -37.42 -4.19 -3.85
CA LEU A 147 -37.11 -3.29 -4.97
C LEU A 147 -38.23 -2.26 -5.24
N PRO A 148 -39.52 -2.64 -5.41
CA PRO A 148 -40.58 -1.67 -5.64
C PRO A 148 -40.78 -0.69 -4.47
N ARG A 149 -40.50 -1.12 -3.23
CA ARG A 149 -40.61 -0.29 -2.02
C ARG A 149 -39.50 0.75 -1.95
N VAL A 150 -38.28 0.37 -2.31
CA VAL A 150 -37.13 1.28 -2.40
C VAL A 150 -37.37 2.32 -3.51
N LEU A 151 -37.81 1.88 -4.70
CA LEU A 151 -38.12 2.79 -5.81
C LEU A 151 -39.23 3.79 -5.47
N ALA A 152 -40.20 3.41 -4.63
CA ALA A 152 -41.24 4.34 -4.17
C ALA A 152 -40.70 5.51 -3.33
N LEU A 153 -39.45 5.43 -2.82
CA LEU A 153 -38.78 6.51 -2.11
C LEU A 153 -38.13 7.53 -3.05
N GLN A 154 -38.00 7.26 -4.35
CA GLN A 154 -37.27 8.13 -5.29
C GLN A 154 -37.76 9.59 -5.27
N PRO A 155 -39.07 9.91 -5.22
CA PRO A 155 -39.54 11.30 -5.17
C PRO A 155 -39.02 12.09 -3.95
N ARG A 156 -38.61 11.39 -2.88
CA ARG A 156 -38.06 12.00 -1.66
C ARG A 156 -36.68 12.61 -1.88
N ILE A 157 -35.89 12.11 -2.84
CA ILE A 157 -34.58 12.68 -3.20
C ILE A 157 -34.76 14.14 -3.65
N ALA A 158 -35.68 14.33 -4.61
CA ALA A 158 -35.98 15.65 -5.16
C ALA A 158 -36.59 16.60 -4.12
N GLN A 159 -37.39 16.05 -3.19
CA GLN A 159 -37.99 16.80 -2.10
C GLN A 159 -36.93 17.27 -1.10
N ALA A 160 -36.10 16.36 -0.57
CA ALA A 160 -35.07 16.68 0.43
C ALA A 160 -34.07 17.72 -0.11
N ALA A 161 -33.67 17.61 -1.39
CA ALA A 161 -32.80 18.59 -2.03
C ALA A 161 -33.45 19.99 -2.18
N GLN A 162 -34.76 20.06 -2.42
CA GLN A 162 -35.48 21.35 -2.52
C GLN A 162 -35.74 21.99 -1.16
N ASP A 163 -35.95 21.15 -0.14
CA ASP A 163 -36.20 21.57 1.24
C ASP A 163 -34.87 21.91 1.98
N GLU A 164 -33.71 21.78 1.32
CA GLU A 164 -32.36 21.95 1.89
C GLU A 164 -32.11 21.07 3.14
N ASP A 165 -32.73 19.88 3.17
CA ASP A 165 -32.59 18.89 4.25
C ASP A 165 -31.46 17.91 3.94
N SER A 166 -30.23 18.30 4.30
CA SER A 166 -29.00 17.51 4.06
C SER A 166 -29.02 16.15 4.75
N GLU A 167 -29.56 16.06 5.97
CA GLU A 167 -29.62 14.80 6.73
C GLU A 167 -30.53 13.78 6.03
N SER A 168 -31.75 14.20 5.66
CA SER A 168 -32.66 13.34 4.91
C SER A 168 -32.10 12.97 3.53
N PHE A 169 -31.53 13.94 2.81
CA PHE A 169 -30.94 13.72 1.50
C PHE A 169 -29.81 12.69 1.54
N LYS A 170 -28.92 12.80 2.54
CA LYS A 170 -27.84 11.84 2.79
C LYS A 170 -28.36 10.46 3.14
N GLY A 171 -29.37 10.36 4.00
CA GLY A 171 -30.00 9.09 4.36
C GLY A 171 -30.63 8.39 3.14
N PHE A 172 -31.39 9.11 2.31
CA PHE A 172 -31.95 8.54 1.07
C PHE A 172 -30.85 8.15 0.08
N THR A 173 -29.82 8.97 -0.09
CA THR A 173 -28.68 8.64 -0.95
C THR A 173 -28.01 7.34 -0.50
N ARG A 174 -27.83 7.16 0.82
CA ARG A 174 -27.29 5.93 1.41
C ARG A 174 -28.17 4.70 1.12
N ILE A 175 -29.49 4.82 1.28
CA ILE A 175 -30.45 3.74 0.98
C ILE A 175 -30.32 3.30 -0.49
N PHE A 176 -30.29 4.24 -1.43
CA PHE A 176 -30.19 3.92 -2.85
C PHE A 176 -28.82 3.34 -3.22
N ALA A 177 -27.73 3.90 -2.69
CA ALA A 177 -26.38 3.40 -2.94
C ALA A 177 -26.17 1.97 -2.42
N GLU A 178 -26.52 1.71 -1.15
CA GLU A 178 -26.35 0.37 -0.53
C GLU A 178 -27.27 -0.68 -1.18
N ALA A 179 -28.49 -0.30 -1.62
CA ALA A 179 -29.32 -1.19 -2.43
C ALA A 179 -28.68 -1.50 -3.79
N GLY A 180 -28.09 -0.49 -4.43
CA GLY A 180 -27.35 -0.63 -5.68
C GLY A 180 -26.16 -1.57 -5.56
N GLU A 181 -25.35 -1.39 -4.51
CA GLU A 181 -24.20 -2.24 -4.18
C GLU A 181 -24.62 -3.68 -3.88
N ALA A 182 -25.63 -3.87 -3.03
CA ALA A 182 -26.09 -5.20 -2.66
C ALA A 182 -26.62 -6.01 -3.86
N TRP A 183 -27.27 -5.34 -4.82
CA TRP A 183 -27.92 -5.99 -5.95
C TRP A 183 -27.19 -5.80 -7.28
N VAL A 184 -25.94 -5.33 -7.25
CA VAL A 184 -25.14 -4.99 -8.45
C VAL A 184 -25.09 -6.12 -9.48
N VAL A 185 -25.06 -7.37 -9.03
CA VAL A 185 -25.09 -8.56 -9.90
C VAL A 185 -26.41 -8.64 -10.69
N LEU A 186 -27.55 -8.35 -10.05
CA LEU A 186 -28.85 -8.33 -10.72
C LEU A 186 -29.00 -7.12 -11.64
N ILE A 187 -28.42 -5.97 -11.27
CA ILE A 187 -28.38 -4.79 -12.14
C ILE A 187 -27.68 -5.12 -13.47
N ALA A 188 -26.60 -5.90 -13.43
CA ALA A 188 -25.92 -6.38 -14.62
C ALA A 188 -26.67 -7.49 -15.37
N ARG A 189 -27.36 -8.41 -14.67
CA ARG A 189 -28.11 -9.52 -15.28
C ARG A 189 -29.43 -9.07 -15.92
N GLU A 190 -30.16 -8.17 -15.27
CA GLU A 190 -31.52 -7.72 -15.63
C GLU A 190 -31.60 -6.18 -15.74
N PRO A 191 -30.84 -5.57 -16.67
CA PRO A 191 -30.64 -4.12 -16.71
C PRO A 191 -31.93 -3.33 -16.88
N LYS A 192 -32.93 -3.87 -17.59
CA LYS A 192 -34.20 -3.18 -17.82
C LYS A 192 -35.05 -3.08 -16.56
N VAL A 193 -35.00 -4.10 -15.70
CA VAL A 193 -35.78 -4.16 -14.46
C VAL A 193 -35.18 -3.22 -13.42
N PHE A 194 -33.85 -3.20 -13.33
CA PHE A 194 -33.13 -2.44 -12.30
C PHE A 194 -32.71 -1.05 -12.74
N ARG A 195 -32.86 -0.66 -14.02
CA ARG A 195 -32.54 0.69 -14.50
C ARG A 195 -33.13 1.83 -13.64
N PRO A 196 -34.39 1.78 -13.16
CA PRO A 196 -34.92 2.83 -12.29
C PRO A 196 -34.12 3.02 -11.00
N LEU A 197 -33.52 1.96 -10.45
CA LEU A 197 -32.66 2.05 -9.27
C LEU A 197 -31.36 2.80 -9.60
N VAL A 198 -30.74 2.47 -10.72
CA VAL A 198 -29.52 3.16 -11.20
C VAL A 198 -29.80 4.62 -11.51
N GLU A 199 -30.95 4.93 -12.12
CA GLU A 199 -31.38 6.31 -12.39
C GLU A 199 -31.67 7.10 -11.11
N ALA A 200 -32.22 6.46 -10.07
CA ALA A 200 -32.37 7.08 -8.76
C ALA A 200 -31.01 7.40 -8.09
N ILE A 201 -30.03 6.49 -8.19
CA ILE A 201 -28.66 6.75 -7.71
C ILE A 201 -28.02 7.90 -8.50
N LEU A 202 -28.20 7.94 -9.83
CA LEU A 202 -27.75 9.05 -10.65
C LEU A 202 -28.42 10.37 -10.23
N GLU A 203 -29.72 10.36 -9.93
CA GLU A 203 -30.45 11.54 -9.43
C GLU A 203 -29.88 12.04 -8.09
N CYS A 204 -29.52 11.13 -7.16
CA CYS A 204 -28.80 11.49 -5.94
C CYS A 204 -27.48 12.21 -6.26
N THR A 205 -26.68 11.69 -7.21
CA THR A 205 -25.42 12.35 -7.60
C THR A 205 -25.63 13.73 -8.23
N HIS A 206 -26.72 13.90 -8.98
CA HIS A 206 -27.00 15.15 -9.69
C HIS A 206 -27.44 16.27 -8.76
N ARG A 207 -28.25 15.95 -7.74
CA ARG A 207 -28.89 16.91 -6.84
C ARG A 207 -28.07 17.25 -5.60
N ASP A 208 -26.92 16.61 -5.40
CA ASP A 208 -26.04 16.88 -4.26
C ASP A 208 -25.16 18.12 -4.48
N PHE A 209 -25.74 19.31 -4.29
CA PHE A 209 -25.03 20.58 -4.51
C PHE A 209 -23.94 20.84 -3.47
N ASP A 210 -24.13 20.37 -2.24
CA ASP A 210 -23.18 20.53 -1.13
C ASP A 210 -22.05 19.47 -1.16
N LYS A 211 -22.19 18.44 -2.02
CA LYS A 211 -21.20 17.37 -2.25
C LYS A 211 -20.93 16.49 -1.02
N ASP A 212 -21.89 16.43 -0.09
CA ASP A 212 -21.77 15.71 1.18
C ASP A 212 -22.22 14.24 1.10
N ALA A 213 -23.08 13.90 0.14
CA ALA A 213 -23.72 12.58 0.04
C ALA A 213 -23.25 11.76 -1.17
N ILE A 214 -22.77 12.42 -2.23
CA ILE A 214 -22.39 11.83 -3.51
C ILE A 214 -21.28 10.78 -3.37
N SER A 215 -20.39 10.93 -2.38
CA SER A 215 -19.32 9.96 -2.08
C SER A 215 -19.86 8.57 -1.71
N LEU A 216 -21.07 8.51 -1.15
CA LEU A 216 -21.76 7.25 -0.83
C LEU A 216 -22.09 6.43 -2.10
N THR A 217 -22.13 7.07 -3.28
CA THR A 217 -22.45 6.38 -4.54
C THR A 217 -21.22 5.82 -5.27
N PHE A 218 -20.00 6.17 -4.84
CA PHE A 218 -18.79 5.87 -5.60
C PHE A 218 -18.49 4.36 -5.65
N ILE A 219 -18.72 3.65 -4.55
CA ILE A 219 -18.53 2.18 -4.48
C ILE A 219 -19.48 1.50 -5.45
N PHE A 220 -20.75 1.90 -5.46
CA PHE A 220 -21.73 1.42 -6.43
C PHE A 220 -21.26 1.58 -7.89
N TRP A 221 -20.82 2.79 -8.28
CA TRP A 221 -20.39 3.04 -9.68
C TRP A 221 -19.20 2.19 -10.09
N TYR A 222 -18.25 2.01 -9.17
CA TYR A 222 -17.10 1.16 -9.35
C TYR A 222 -17.49 -0.32 -9.49
N GLU A 223 -18.31 -0.85 -8.58
CA GLU A 223 -18.76 -2.24 -8.62
C GLU A 223 -19.57 -2.54 -9.87
N LEU A 224 -20.52 -1.66 -10.24
CA LEU A 224 -21.31 -1.83 -11.46
C LEU A 224 -20.40 -1.87 -12.70
N LYS A 225 -19.40 -0.98 -12.76
CA LYS A 225 -18.42 -0.98 -13.85
C LYS A 225 -17.70 -2.33 -13.95
N LEU A 226 -17.28 -2.95 -12.84
CA LEU A 226 -16.58 -4.25 -12.85
C LEU A 226 -17.39 -5.34 -13.56
N TYR A 227 -18.72 -5.27 -13.51
CA TYR A 227 -19.58 -6.18 -14.27
C TYR A 227 -19.74 -5.73 -15.72
N LEU A 228 -20.01 -4.45 -15.97
CA LEU A 228 -20.30 -3.95 -17.32
C LEU A 228 -19.11 -4.02 -18.30
N ILE A 229 -17.87 -4.09 -17.80
CA ILE A 229 -16.69 -4.33 -18.65
C ILE A 229 -16.59 -5.78 -19.15
N LEU A 230 -17.26 -6.72 -18.51
CA LEU A 230 -17.23 -8.13 -18.91
C LEU A 230 -18.06 -8.34 -20.17
N GLU A 231 -17.50 -9.03 -21.17
CA GLU A 231 -18.19 -9.29 -22.44
C GLU A 231 -19.58 -9.92 -22.28
N LYS A 232 -19.75 -10.78 -21.26
CA LYS A 232 -21.04 -11.44 -20.96
C LYS A 232 -22.17 -10.46 -20.61
N TYR A 233 -21.86 -9.23 -20.21
CA TYR A 233 -22.83 -8.20 -19.84
C TYR A 233 -22.89 -7.03 -20.83
N ILE A 234 -22.50 -7.26 -22.09
CA ILE A 234 -22.50 -6.21 -23.12
C ILE A 234 -23.88 -5.58 -23.36
N GLU A 235 -24.99 -6.35 -23.26
CA GLU A 235 -26.33 -5.77 -23.36
C GLU A 235 -26.60 -4.78 -22.23
N ALA A 236 -26.25 -5.14 -20.99
CA ALA A 236 -26.37 -4.24 -19.85
C ALA A 236 -25.48 -3.00 -20.01
N ARG A 237 -24.24 -3.17 -20.51
CA ARG A 237 -23.35 -2.04 -20.82
C ARG A 237 -24.05 -1.06 -21.76
N MET A 238 -24.62 -1.54 -22.87
CA MET A 238 -25.34 -0.72 -23.85
C MET A 238 -26.55 0.01 -23.26
N GLN A 239 -27.21 -0.56 -22.24
CA GLN A 239 -28.34 0.08 -21.55
C GLN A 239 -27.91 1.18 -20.57
N TYR A 240 -26.64 1.21 -20.14
CA TYR A 240 -26.16 2.15 -19.14
C TYR A 240 -25.11 3.14 -19.67
N VAL A 241 -24.68 3.05 -20.93
CA VAL A 241 -23.73 4.02 -21.53
C VAL A 241 -24.24 5.46 -21.42
N ASP A 242 -25.54 5.69 -21.61
CA ASP A 242 -26.16 7.01 -21.47
C ASP A 242 -26.20 7.51 -20.01
N VAL A 243 -26.40 6.59 -19.05
CA VAL A 243 -26.32 6.88 -17.62
C VAL A 243 -24.91 7.30 -17.23
N TYR A 244 -23.89 6.51 -17.61
CA TYR A 244 -22.48 6.86 -17.37
C TYR A 244 -22.08 8.14 -18.12
N SER A 245 -22.63 8.41 -19.31
CA SER A 245 -22.44 9.66 -20.03
C SER A 245 -22.94 10.87 -19.24
N SER A 246 -24.10 10.73 -18.61
CA SER A 246 -24.67 11.77 -17.75
C SER A 246 -23.86 11.92 -16.46
N LEU A 247 -23.37 10.80 -15.91
CA LEU A 247 -22.50 10.81 -14.74
C LEU A 247 -21.19 11.59 -14.99
N VAL A 248 -20.58 11.46 -16.18
CA VAL A 248 -19.41 12.27 -16.56
C VAL A 248 -19.75 13.76 -16.52
N ASP A 249 -20.89 14.18 -17.06
CA ASP A 249 -21.29 15.59 -17.06
C ASP A 249 -21.51 16.12 -15.63
N ILE A 250 -22.14 15.30 -14.77
CA ILE A 250 -22.36 15.61 -13.35
C ILE A 250 -21.03 15.73 -12.60
N MET A 251 -20.13 14.76 -12.76
CA MET A 251 -18.82 14.78 -12.10
C MET A 251 -17.97 15.97 -12.57
N MET A 252 -18.00 16.30 -13.87
CA MET A 252 -17.32 17.50 -14.39
C MET A 252 -17.86 18.78 -13.77
N LYS A 253 -19.17 18.86 -13.53
CA LYS A 253 -19.78 20.01 -12.84
C LYS A 253 -19.35 20.08 -11.37
N HIS A 254 -19.33 18.95 -10.67
CA HIS A 254 -18.93 18.89 -9.26
C HIS A 254 -17.44 19.13 -9.01
N LEU A 255 -16.60 18.93 -10.04
CA LEU A 255 -15.18 19.26 -10.03
C LEU A 255 -14.90 20.77 -10.04
N GLU A 256 -15.88 21.62 -10.36
CA GLU A 256 -15.72 23.08 -10.32
C GLU A 256 -15.41 23.54 -8.90
N PHE A 257 -14.39 24.41 -8.80
CA PHE A 257 -14.12 25.14 -7.56
C PHE A 257 -15.34 25.97 -7.16
N PRO A 258 -15.55 26.21 -5.86
CA PRO A 258 -16.55 27.16 -5.39
C PRO A 258 -16.36 28.54 -6.04
N THR A 259 -17.46 29.23 -6.28
CA THR A 259 -17.43 30.67 -6.63
C THR A 259 -17.34 31.47 -5.34
N ALA A 260 -16.40 32.41 -5.25
CA ALA A 260 -16.32 33.29 -4.09
C ALA A 260 -17.60 34.14 -3.99
N ASP A 261 -18.30 34.06 -2.86
CA ASP A 261 -19.48 34.90 -2.56
C ASP A 261 -19.08 36.35 -2.19
N GLY A 262 -17.78 36.63 -2.09
CA GLY A 262 -17.19 37.92 -1.68
C GLY A 262 -16.20 38.53 -2.68
N ALA A 263 -15.64 39.69 -2.32
CA ALA A 263 -14.76 40.50 -3.18
C ALA A 263 -13.30 39.98 -3.29
N ASP A 264 -12.95 38.90 -2.58
CA ASP A 264 -11.59 38.35 -2.57
C ASP A 264 -11.55 37.01 -3.33
N GLU A 265 -11.20 37.04 -4.61
CA GLU A 265 -11.05 35.85 -5.47
C GLU A 265 -9.87 34.95 -5.04
N THR A 266 -9.07 35.37 -4.05
CA THR A 266 -7.90 34.63 -3.58
C THR A 266 -8.20 33.62 -2.47
N ASP A 267 -9.36 33.75 -1.79
CA ASP A 267 -9.77 32.87 -0.69
C ASP A 267 -11.12 32.20 -0.99
N LEU A 268 -11.08 31.07 -1.70
CA LEU A 268 -12.28 30.34 -2.14
C LEU A 268 -12.99 29.58 -1.00
N PHE A 269 -12.38 29.51 0.18
CA PHE A 269 -12.86 28.72 1.32
C PHE A 269 -12.93 29.56 2.61
N ASP A 270 -12.92 30.89 2.52
CA ASP A 270 -12.96 31.83 3.65
C ASP A 270 -11.93 31.51 4.77
N GLY A 271 -10.77 30.99 4.39
CA GLY A 271 -9.67 30.61 5.27
C GLY A 271 -9.80 29.22 5.91
N ASP A 272 -10.85 28.46 5.58
CA ASP A 272 -11.04 27.08 6.04
C ASP A 272 -10.15 26.10 5.24
N ARG A 273 -8.98 25.83 5.81
CA ARG A 273 -8.01 24.88 5.23
C ARG A 273 -8.50 23.43 5.25
N ASP A 274 -9.35 23.07 6.22
CA ASP A 274 -9.87 21.70 6.31
C ASP A 274 -10.91 21.48 5.20
N ALA A 275 -11.74 22.48 4.88
CA ALA A 275 -12.63 22.45 3.74
C ALA A 275 -11.88 22.41 2.40
N GLU A 276 -10.79 23.18 2.25
CA GLU A 276 -9.96 23.14 1.04
C GLU A 276 -9.32 21.76 0.83
N GLU A 277 -8.77 21.14 1.88
CA GLU A 277 -8.15 19.81 1.78
C GLU A 277 -9.19 18.72 1.49
N LYS A 278 -10.35 18.76 2.19
CA LYS A 278 -11.47 17.86 1.89
C LYS A 278 -11.92 17.96 0.45
N PHE A 279 -12.01 19.18 -0.09
CA PHE A 279 -12.35 19.38 -1.49
C PHE A 279 -11.30 18.75 -2.42
N ARG A 280 -10.00 18.93 -2.13
CA ARG A 280 -8.91 18.32 -2.93
C ARG A 280 -8.98 16.79 -2.93
N GLU A 281 -9.16 16.16 -1.78
CA GLU A 281 -9.33 14.71 -1.63
C GLU A 281 -10.58 14.24 -2.40
N PHE A 282 -11.68 14.95 -2.23
CA PHE A 282 -12.95 14.66 -2.89
C PHE A 282 -12.84 14.72 -4.42
N ARG A 283 -12.10 15.68 -4.99
CA ARG A 283 -11.81 15.74 -6.43
C ARG A 283 -11.03 14.53 -6.93
N HIS A 284 -10.13 13.97 -6.13
CA HIS A 284 -9.41 12.74 -6.50
C HIS A 284 -10.36 11.54 -6.61
N HIS A 285 -11.29 11.38 -5.67
CA HIS A 285 -12.31 10.34 -5.72
C HIS A 285 -13.26 10.49 -6.93
N MET A 286 -13.72 11.71 -7.23
CA MET A 286 -14.49 11.96 -8.47
C MET A 286 -13.67 11.65 -9.72
N GLY A 287 -12.36 11.93 -9.69
CA GLY A 287 -11.43 11.55 -10.75
C GLY A 287 -11.35 10.04 -10.98
N ASP A 288 -11.53 9.22 -9.95
CA ASP A 288 -11.61 7.76 -10.07
C ASP A 288 -12.94 7.32 -10.71
N VAL A 289 -14.07 7.93 -10.31
CA VAL A 289 -15.37 7.70 -10.97
C VAL A 289 -15.32 8.07 -12.46
N LEU A 290 -14.65 9.16 -12.82
CA LEU A 290 -14.46 9.54 -14.22
C LEU A 290 -13.65 8.50 -15.02
N LYS A 291 -12.66 7.85 -14.40
CA LYS A 291 -11.94 6.74 -15.03
C LYS A 291 -12.87 5.56 -15.25
N ASP A 292 -13.68 5.21 -14.26
CA ASP A 292 -14.65 4.13 -14.38
C ASP A 292 -15.65 4.40 -15.50
N CYS A 293 -16.12 5.64 -15.63
CA CYS A 293 -16.97 6.06 -16.76
C CYS A 293 -16.28 5.88 -18.12
N CYS A 294 -14.99 6.24 -18.20
CA CYS A 294 -14.19 6.14 -19.41
C CYS A 294 -13.97 4.68 -19.86
N GLU A 295 -13.84 3.72 -18.93
CA GLU A 295 -13.79 2.29 -19.27
C GLU A 295 -15.11 1.78 -19.87
N ILE A 296 -16.25 2.34 -19.46
CA ILE A 296 -17.58 1.98 -19.98
C ILE A 296 -17.92 2.67 -21.30
N MET A 297 -17.68 3.96 -21.42
CA MET A 297 -18.02 4.74 -22.62
C MET A 297 -16.95 4.68 -23.70
N GLY A 298 -15.70 4.42 -23.31
CA GLY A 298 -14.52 4.62 -24.14
C GLY A 298 -13.91 6.01 -23.97
N VAL A 299 -12.63 6.09 -24.33
CA VAL A 299 -11.81 7.30 -24.19
C VAL A 299 -12.29 8.46 -25.04
N THR A 300 -12.57 8.21 -26.33
CA THR A 300 -12.93 9.28 -27.28
C THR A 300 -14.19 10.04 -26.86
N PRO A 301 -15.31 9.40 -26.47
CA PRO A 301 -16.48 10.12 -25.95
C PRO A 301 -16.18 10.97 -24.70
N CYS A 302 -15.40 10.45 -23.75
CA CYS A 302 -15.05 11.19 -22.53
C CYS A 302 -14.16 12.41 -22.82
N LEU A 303 -13.15 12.26 -23.69
CA LEU A 303 -12.32 13.38 -24.13
C LEU A 303 -13.11 14.38 -24.98
N THR A 304 -14.09 13.93 -25.76
CA THR A 304 -14.98 14.82 -26.52
C THR A 304 -15.78 15.73 -25.59
N LYS A 305 -16.30 15.20 -24.47
CA LYS A 305 -16.98 16.01 -23.45
C LYS A 305 -16.06 17.08 -22.84
N VAL A 306 -14.81 16.73 -22.55
CA VAL A 306 -13.79 17.70 -22.10
C VAL A 306 -13.56 18.79 -23.16
N TYR A 307 -13.36 18.38 -24.41
CA TYR A 307 -13.13 19.29 -25.52
C TYR A 307 -14.30 20.26 -25.73
N ASP A 308 -15.53 19.75 -25.71
CA ASP A 308 -16.74 20.54 -25.88
C ASP A 308 -16.93 21.54 -24.73
N ALA A 309 -16.61 21.15 -23.49
CA ALA A 309 -16.62 22.05 -22.33
C ALA A 309 -15.62 23.21 -22.49
N ILE A 310 -14.37 22.91 -22.89
CA ILE A 310 -13.33 23.92 -23.15
C ILE A 310 -13.80 24.87 -24.27
N LYS A 311 -14.32 24.33 -25.38
CA LYS A 311 -14.83 25.14 -26.49
C LYS A 311 -16.02 26.01 -26.12
N SER A 312 -16.95 25.49 -25.33
CA SER A 312 -18.12 26.22 -24.85
C SER A 312 -17.71 27.43 -24.02
N TRP A 313 -16.75 27.24 -23.11
CA TRP A 313 -16.18 28.33 -22.32
C TRP A 313 -15.45 29.34 -23.22
N MET A 314 -14.61 28.88 -24.16
CA MET A 314 -13.89 29.77 -25.07
C MET A 314 -14.84 30.62 -25.92
N GLY A 315 -15.90 30.02 -26.46
CA GLY A 315 -16.90 30.73 -27.27
C GLY A 315 -17.70 31.78 -26.50
N SER A 316 -17.94 31.55 -25.20
CA SER A 316 -18.77 32.42 -24.37
C SER A 316 -17.97 33.52 -23.66
N TYR A 317 -16.72 33.21 -23.25
CA TYR A 317 -15.99 34.01 -22.26
C TYR A 317 -14.60 34.45 -22.70
N ALA A 318 -13.96 33.81 -23.69
CA ALA A 318 -12.56 34.14 -24.04
C ALA A 318 -12.36 35.60 -24.46
N SER A 319 -13.33 36.22 -25.13
CA SER A 319 -13.26 37.64 -25.52
C SER A 319 -13.27 38.61 -24.34
N HIS A 320 -13.72 38.15 -23.17
CA HIS A 320 -13.81 38.93 -21.94
C HIS A 320 -12.63 38.65 -20.99
N ALA A 321 -11.79 37.66 -21.29
CA ALA A 321 -10.61 37.35 -20.50
C ALA A 321 -9.54 38.43 -20.70
N THR A 322 -8.95 38.88 -19.58
CA THR A 322 -7.84 39.82 -19.56
C THR A 322 -6.69 39.22 -18.76
N GLU A 323 -5.50 39.84 -18.81
CA GLU A 323 -4.38 39.41 -17.94
C GLU A 323 -4.69 39.50 -16.44
N ALA A 324 -5.66 40.35 -16.05
CA ALA A 324 -6.01 40.58 -14.65
C ALA A 324 -7.18 39.72 -14.15
N SER A 325 -8.04 39.21 -15.05
CA SER A 325 -9.22 38.44 -14.65
C SER A 325 -9.67 37.51 -15.76
N VAL A 326 -9.96 36.26 -15.37
CA VAL A 326 -10.49 35.21 -16.24
C VAL A 326 -11.90 34.85 -15.77
N PRO A 327 -12.95 35.25 -16.50
CA PRO A 327 -14.33 35.02 -16.09
C PRO A 327 -14.67 33.52 -16.04
N HIS A 328 -15.34 33.10 -14.96
CA HIS A 328 -15.76 31.70 -14.75
C HIS A 328 -14.63 30.69 -14.98
N TRP A 329 -13.41 30.99 -14.55
CA TRP A 329 -12.25 30.12 -14.74
C TRP A 329 -12.47 28.72 -14.16
N GLN A 330 -13.36 28.56 -13.16
CA GLN A 330 -13.74 27.28 -12.56
C GLN A 330 -14.32 26.32 -13.59
N GLN A 331 -15.16 26.81 -14.50
CA GLN A 331 -15.77 26.03 -15.60
C GLN A 331 -14.73 25.57 -16.62
N LEU A 332 -13.60 26.27 -16.73
CA LEU A 332 -12.48 25.88 -17.59
C LEU A 332 -11.50 24.95 -16.84
N GLU A 333 -11.30 25.14 -15.54
CA GLU A 333 -10.36 24.33 -14.75
C GLU A 333 -10.89 22.90 -14.51
N ALA A 334 -12.19 22.75 -14.26
CA ALA A 334 -12.82 21.45 -14.01
C ALA A 334 -12.59 20.41 -15.13
N PRO A 335 -12.81 20.73 -16.43
CA PRO A 335 -12.52 19.78 -17.50
C PRO A 335 -11.03 19.50 -17.66
N LEU A 336 -10.11 20.43 -17.33
CA LEU A 336 -8.67 20.16 -17.31
C LEU A 336 -8.30 19.15 -16.22
N PHE A 337 -8.88 19.30 -15.03
CA PHE A 337 -8.68 18.33 -13.95
C PHE A 337 -9.25 16.96 -14.34
N GLY A 338 -10.47 16.92 -14.88
CA GLY A 338 -11.09 15.68 -15.35
C GLY A 338 -10.27 14.99 -16.43
N MET A 339 -9.76 15.74 -17.40
CA MET A 339 -8.83 15.25 -18.43
C MET A 339 -7.57 14.64 -17.78
N ARG A 340 -6.93 15.36 -16.85
CA ARG A 340 -5.76 14.86 -16.12
C ARG A 340 -6.05 13.57 -15.36
N ALA A 341 -7.22 13.47 -14.73
CA ALA A 341 -7.64 12.29 -13.97
C ALA A 341 -7.80 11.07 -14.90
N MET A 342 -8.46 11.25 -16.04
CA MET A 342 -8.66 10.20 -17.05
C MET A 342 -7.40 9.85 -17.84
N GLY A 343 -6.35 10.68 -17.80
CA GLY A 343 -5.17 10.55 -18.67
C GLY A 343 -4.46 9.20 -18.67
N ARG A 344 -4.55 8.40 -17.59
CA ARG A 344 -4.00 7.02 -17.56
C ARG A 344 -4.72 6.02 -18.47
N LEU A 345 -5.97 6.31 -18.84
CA LEU A 345 -6.78 5.47 -19.72
C LEU A 345 -6.59 5.81 -21.20
N VAL A 346 -5.93 6.93 -21.48
CA VAL A 346 -5.73 7.41 -22.85
C VAL A 346 -4.46 6.78 -23.40
N ASP A 347 -4.59 6.11 -24.55
CA ASP A 347 -3.45 5.54 -25.25
C ASP A 347 -2.58 6.66 -25.84
N LYS A 348 -1.27 6.42 -25.91
CA LYS A 348 -0.29 7.30 -26.57
C LYS A 348 -0.51 7.41 -28.09
N ASP A 349 -1.31 6.52 -28.66
CA ASP A 349 -1.70 6.51 -30.08
C ASP A 349 -3.09 7.16 -30.32
N GLU A 350 -3.63 7.93 -29.35
CA GLU A 350 -4.90 8.64 -29.52
C GLU A 350 -4.75 9.86 -30.44
N ASP A 351 -5.24 9.75 -31.68
CA ASP A 351 -5.03 10.76 -32.72
C ASP A 351 -6.30 11.54 -33.09
N ILE A 352 -7.40 11.40 -32.34
CA ILE A 352 -8.70 11.99 -32.72
C ILE A 352 -8.94 13.29 -31.94
N ILE A 353 -8.85 13.26 -30.61
CA ILE A 353 -9.26 14.40 -29.77
C ILE A 353 -8.06 15.15 -29.18
N LEU A 354 -7.00 14.46 -28.76
CA LEU A 354 -5.80 15.09 -28.19
C LEU A 354 -5.12 16.11 -29.13
N PRO A 355 -4.92 15.84 -30.45
CA PRO A 355 -4.37 16.83 -31.37
C PRO A 355 -5.19 18.13 -31.43
N GLN A 356 -6.48 18.08 -31.07
CA GLN A 356 -7.36 19.25 -31.04
C GLN A 356 -7.34 19.96 -29.68
N ILE A 357 -7.18 19.24 -28.57
CA ILE A 357 -7.14 19.81 -27.22
C ILE A 357 -5.79 20.48 -26.95
N ILE A 358 -4.66 19.80 -27.21
CA ILE A 358 -3.32 20.27 -26.81
C ILE A 358 -2.99 21.69 -27.31
N PRO A 359 -3.31 22.09 -28.56
CA PRO A 359 -3.11 23.45 -29.02
C PRO A 359 -3.95 24.50 -28.28
N LEU A 360 -5.12 24.12 -27.77
CA LEU A 360 -5.98 25.01 -26.99
C LEU A 360 -5.41 25.22 -25.58
N LEU A 361 -4.79 24.20 -24.99
CA LEU A 361 -4.21 24.26 -23.65
C LEU A 361 -3.13 25.35 -23.52
N VAL A 362 -2.25 25.46 -24.51
CA VAL A 362 -1.19 26.48 -24.52
C VAL A 362 -1.71 27.90 -24.77
N GLN A 363 -2.98 28.04 -25.19
CA GLN A 363 -3.65 29.33 -25.41
C GLN A 363 -4.54 29.74 -24.24
N ILE A 364 -4.64 28.93 -23.17
CA ILE A 364 -5.46 29.25 -22.00
C ILE A 364 -4.94 30.54 -21.35
N PRO A 365 -5.83 31.51 -21.02
CA PRO A 365 -5.44 32.77 -20.39
C PRO A 365 -4.70 32.58 -19.07
N HIS A 366 -3.89 33.57 -18.70
CA HIS A 366 -3.13 33.55 -17.46
C HIS A 366 -4.03 33.64 -16.22
N HIS A 367 -4.10 32.54 -15.49
CA HIS A 367 -4.69 32.44 -14.15
C HIS A 367 -3.94 31.36 -13.38
N GLU A 368 -3.67 31.55 -12.09
CA GLU A 368 -2.81 30.66 -11.30
C GLU A 368 -3.30 29.20 -11.31
N LYS A 369 -4.58 28.97 -10.98
CA LYS A 369 -5.17 27.61 -10.96
C LYS A 369 -5.24 26.97 -12.34
N LEU A 370 -5.52 27.77 -13.39
CA LEU A 370 -5.57 27.25 -14.76
C LEU A 370 -4.17 26.87 -15.27
N ARG A 371 -3.16 27.70 -14.96
CA ARG A 371 -1.77 27.41 -15.33
C ARG A 371 -1.28 26.15 -14.64
N PHE A 372 -1.55 26.00 -13.34
CA PHE A 372 -1.28 24.78 -12.60
C PHE A 372 -1.95 23.56 -13.24
N ALA A 373 -3.27 23.60 -13.47
CA ALA A 373 -4.01 22.49 -14.08
C ALA A 373 -3.47 22.13 -15.46
N THR A 374 -3.16 23.13 -16.29
CA THR A 374 -2.60 22.96 -17.63
C THR A 374 -1.24 22.27 -17.59
N ILE A 375 -0.31 22.71 -16.73
CA ILE A 375 1.01 22.07 -16.58
C ILE A 375 0.86 20.61 -16.18
N MET A 376 -0.05 20.33 -15.25
CA MET A 376 -0.29 18.97 -14.77
C MET A 376 -0.94 18.07 -15.83
N VAL A 377 -1.76 18.64 -16.71
CA VAL A 377 -2.27 17.94 -17.92
C VAL A 377 -1.10 17.67 -18.87
N LEU A 378 -0.32 18.67 -19.25
CA LEU A 378 0.82 18.48 -20.16
C LEU A 378 1.80 17.43 -19.65
N GLY A 379 2.13 17.46 -18.36
CA GLY A 379 2.98 16.46 -17.71
C GLY A 379 2.38 15.05 -17.65
N ARG A 380 1.06 14.89 -17.80
CA ARG A 380 0.38 13.59 -17.86
C ARG A 380 0.41 12.98 -19.26
N TYR A 381 0.45 13.80 -20.31
CA TYR A 381 0.36 13.37 -21.72
C TYR A 381 1.72 13.41 -22.45
N THR A 382 2.84 13.37 -21.72
CA THR A 382 4.19 13.42 -22.28
C THR A 382 4.54 12.21 -23.16
N GLU A 383 4.04 11.02 -22.84
CA GLU A 383 4.18 9.83 -23.70
C GLU A 383 3.52 10.03 -25.07
N TRP A 384 2.32 10.62 -25.09
CA TRP A 384 1.63 10.99 -26.33
C TRP A 384 2.39 12.06 -27.10
N THR A 385 2.93 13.07 -26.41
CA THR A 385 3.78 14.11 -27.03
C THR A 385 5.05 13.54 -27.65
N SER A 386 5.62 12.45 -27.08
CA SER A 386 6.77 11.75 -27.67
C SER A 386 6.45 11.17 -29.06
N ASN A 387 5.21 10.72 -29.26
CA ASN A 387 4.70 10.26 -30.56
C ASN A 387 4.30 11.41 -31.51
N HIS A 388 4.10 12.63 -30.99
CA HIS A 388 3.67 13.82 -31.75
C HIS A 388 4.62 15.02 -31.57
N PRO A 389 5.84 14.95 -32.15
CA PRO A 389 6.90 15.95 -31.92
C PRO A 389 6.52 17.38 -32.33
N GLU A 390 5.55 17.57 -33.22
CA GLU A 390 5.07 18.88 -33.67
C GLU A 390 4.48 19.73 -32.53
N PHE A 391 4.02 19.11 -31.44
CA PHE A 391 3.51 19.82 -30.27
C PHE A 391 4.56 19.98 -29.15
N LEU A 392 5.74 19.37 -29.27
CA LEU A 392 6.75 19.37 -28.21
C LEU A 392 7.24 20.78 -27.89
N GLU A 393 7.55 21.59 -28.91
CA GLU A 393 8.17 22.91 -28.71
C GLU A 393 7.25 23.86 -27.93
N SER A 394 5.97 23.94 -28.28
CA SER A 394 5.01 24.82 -27.62
C SER A 394 4.74 24.38 -26.17
N GLN A 395 4.60 23.07 -25.93
CA GLN A 395 4.43 22.52 -24.59
C GLN A 395 5.67 22.77 -23.72
N PHE A 396 6.86 22.52 -24.28
CA PHE A 396 8.13 22.71 -23.58
C PHE A 396 8.34 24.17 -23.20
N GLN A 397 8.11 25.11 -24.12
CA GLN A 397 8.19 26.55 -23.85
C GLN A 397 7.18 26.98 -22.77
N TYR A 398 5.96 26.45 -22.81
CA TYR A 398 4.95 26.72 -21.78
C TYR A 398 5.40 26.26 -20.39
N ILE A 399 5.95 25.04 -20.27
CA ILE A 399 6.48 24.51 -19.01
C ILE A 399 7.68 25.35 -18.53
N VAL A 400 8.65 25.65 -19.40
CA VAL A 400 9.84 26.47 -19.05
C VAL A 400 9.44 27.86 -18.58
N SER A 401 8.51 28.53 -19.27
CA SER A 401 8.04 29.86 -18.88
C SER A 401 7.37 29.88 -17.49
N SER A 402 6.89 28.73 -17.02
CA SER A 402 6.20 28.60 -15.74
C SER A 402 7.13 28.69 -14.53
N PHE A 403 8.43 28.46 -14.73
CA PHE A 403 9.46 28.67 -13.71
C PHE A 403 9.74 30.15 -13.41
N SER A 404 9.29 31.07 -14.28
CA SER A 404 9.41 32.53 -14.05
C SER A 404 8.31 33.10 -13.16
N THR A 405 7.37 32.27 -12.69
CA THR A 405 6.27 32.69 -11.82
C THR A 405 6.69 32.69 -10.36
N ASP A 406 6.12 33.59 -9.55
CA ASP A 406 6.38 33.64 -8.10
C ASP A 406 5.62 32.54 -7.30
N SER A 407 4.65 31.86 -7.92
CA SER A 407 3.88 30.79 -7.30
C SER A 407 4.70 29.51 -7.14
N LYS A 408 4.94 29.12 -5.88
CA LYS A 408 5.67 27.89 -5.54
C LYS A 408 4.93 26.62 -6.01
N GLU A 409 3.59 26.63 -6.04
CA GLU A 409 2.79 25.50 -6.52
C GLU A 409 3.01 25.27 -8.03
N ILE A 410 2.98 26.36 -8.82
CA ILE A 410 3.24 26.31 -10.27
C ILE A 410 4.67 25.84 -10.54
N VAL A 411 5.65 26.36 -9.81
CA VAL A 411 7.06 25.98 -9.99
C VAL A 411 7.29 24.50 -9.68
N ARG A 412 6.65 23.97 -8.62
CA ARG A 412 6.69 22.53 -8.30
C ARG A 412 6.05 21.69 -9.41
N ALA A 413 4.86 22.08 -9.87
CA ALA A 413 4.19 21.41 -10.98
C ALA A 413 5.04 21.44 -12.27
N ALA A 414 5.71 22.56 -12.55
CA ALA A 414 6.58 22.70 -13.70
C ALA A 414 7.83 21.81 -13.61
N ALA A 415 8.43 21.66 -12.43
CA ALA A 415 9.53 20.71 -12.19
C ALA A 415 9.10 19.26 -12.45
N MET A 416 7.93 18.87 -11.95
CA MET A 416 7.36 17.55 -12.21
C MET A 416 7.05 17.32 -13.70
N ALA A 417 6.43 18.29 -14.38
CA ALA A 417 6.16 18.19 -15.81
C ALA A 417 7.47 18.14 -16.63
N MET A 418 8.51 18.88 -16.19
CA MET A 418 9.84 18.85 -16.80
C MET A 418 10.51 17.48 -16.64
N LYS A 419 10.34 16.81 -15.50
CA LYS A 419 10.80 15.42 -15.31
C LYS A 419 10.21 14.49 -16.37
N PHE A 420 8.88 14.51 -16.54
CA PHE A 420 8.18 13.62 -17.47
C PHE A 420 8.50 13.94 -18.94
N ILE A 421 8.45 15.22 -19.34
CA ILE A 421 8.73 15.59 -20.73
C ILE A 421 10.17 15.27 -21.12
N CYS A 422 11.13 15.50 -20.22
CA CYS A 422 12.52 15.14 -20.47
C CYS A 422 12.75 13.63 -20.51
N SER A 423 12.02 12.85 -19.72
CA SER A 423 12.18 11.39 -19.68
C SER A 423 11.55 10.71 -20.90
N ASP A 424 10.34 11.12 -21.28
CA ASP A 424 9.59 10.49 -22.38
C ASP A 424 10.04 11.01 -23.75
N CYS A 425 10.42 12.29 -23.84
CA CYS A 425 10.89 12.93 -25.08
C CYS A 425 12.43 13.01 -25.15
N LYS A 426 13.17 12.25 -24.33
CA LYS A 426 14.65 12.30 -24.23
C LYS A 426 15.39 12.22 -25.58
N HIS A 427 14.88 11.41 -26.51
CA HIS A 427 15.48 11.27 -27.85
C HIS A 427 15.25 12.48 -28.76
N LEU A 428 14.15 13.21 -28.55
CA LEU A 428 13.81 14.43 -29.29
C LEU A 428 14.57 15.65 -28.75
N LEU A 429 14.92 15.63 -27.46
CA LEU A 429 15.58 16.74 -26.77
C LEU A 429 17.12 16.70 -26.84
N GLY A 430 17.72 15.70 -27.51
CA GLY A 430 19.18 15.54 -27.54
C GLY A 430 19.95 16.74 -28.10
N GLY A 431 19.39 17.42 -29.10
CA GLY A 431 19.99 18.64 -29.67
C GLY A 431 20.05 19.84 -28.72
N GLN A 432 19.25 19.82 -27.64
CA GLN A 432 19.14 20.92 -26.67
C GLN A 432 19.86 20.62 -25.34
N VAL A 433 20.60 19.51 -25.24
CA VAL A 433 21.23 19.06 -23.97
C VAL A 433 22.08 20.15 -23.30
N VAL A 434 22.83 20.96 -24.06
CA VAL A 434 23.63 22.06 -23.48
C VAL A 434 22.75 23.22 -22.98
N GLN A 435 21.67 23.54 -23.69
CA GLN A 435 20.73 24.60 -23.28
C GLN A 435 19.95 24.18 -22.02
N LEU A 436 19.56 22.90 -21.95
CA LEU A 436 18.95 22.31 -20.76
C LEU A 436 19.88 22.41 -19.55
N GLN A 437 21.19 22.24 -19.74
CA GLN A 437 22.14 22.40 -18.64
C GLN A 437 22.18 23.84 -18.11
N GLN A 438 22.17 24.84 -18.99
CA GLN A 438 22.15 26.26 -18.58
C GLN A 438 20.88 26.59 -17.81
N PHE A 439 19.73 26.09 -18.27
CA PHE A 439 18.45 26.23 -17.57
C PHE A 439 18.48 25.53 -16.20
N TYR A 440 19.01 24.30 -16.15
CA TYR A 440 19.14 23.52 -14.92
C TYR A 440 19.98 24.25 -13.87
N ASP A 441 21.19 24.69 -14.22
CA ASP A 441 22.13 25.34 -13.30
C ASP A 441 21.56 26.63 -12.69
N GLN A 442 20.83 27.42 -13.48
CA GLN A 442 20.20 28.69 -13.07
C GLN A 442 18.94 28.53 -12.23
N THR A 443 18.24 27.40 -12.36
CA THR A 443 16.92 27.18 -11.77
C THR A 443 17.01 26.36 -10.49
N LEU A 444 17.96 25.42 -10.40
CA LEU A 444 18.05 24.41 -9.34
C LEU A 444 18.00 25.00 -7.92
N ASP A 445 18.77 26.06 -7.64
CA ASP A 445 18.85 26.66 -6.29
C ASP A 445 17.57 27.38 -5.85
N LYS A 446 16.65 27.65 -6.78
CA LYS A 446 15.35 28.30 -6.49
C LYS A 446 14.27 27.28 -6.13
N LEU A 447 14.52 25.99 -6.37
CA LEU A 447 13.55 24.92 -6.19
C LEU A 447 13.63 24.32 -4.78
N PRO A 448 12.49 23.83 -4.24
CA PRO A 448 12.50 22.98 -3.05
C PRO A 448 13.13 21.61 -3.36
N GLY A 449 13.65 20.92 -2.35
CA GLY A 449 14.43 19.68 -2.50
C GLY A 449 13.79 18.62 -3.42
N VAL A 450 12.50 18.29 -3.21
CA VAL A 450 11.79 17.31 -4.08
C VAL A 450 11.79 17.74 -5.54
N SER A 451 11.53 19.02 -5.83
CA SER A 451 11.54 19.54 -7.20
C SER A 451 12.95 19.65 -7.79
N GLN A 452 13.98 19.79 -6.96
CA GLN A 452 15.38 19.67 -7.41
C GLN A 452 15.65 18.25 -7.90
N GLU A 453 15.22 17.23 -7.16
CA GLU A 453 15.35 15.83 -7.56
C GLU A 453 14.58 15.53 -8.85
N GLU A 454 13.31 15.98 -8.96
CA GLU A 454 12.49 15.79 -10.17
C GLU A 454 13.14 16.41 -11.41
N LEU A 455 13.57 17.67 -11.31
CA LEU A 455 14.24 18.34 -12.43
C LEU A 455 15.56 17.65 -12.79
N THR A 456 16.33 17.21 -11.79
CA THR A 456 17.61 16.50 -11.97
C THR A 456 17.40 15.16 -12.69
N GLU A 457 16.40 14.39 -12.29
CA GLU A 457 16.02 13.13 -12.94
C GLU A 457 15.66 13.36 -14.42
N GLY A 458 14.86 14.39 -14.71
CA GLY A 458 14.50 14.76 -16.07
C GLY A 458 15.73 15.05 -16.94
N VAL A 459 16.59 15.97 -16.53
CA VAL A 459 17.77 16.33 -17.34
C VAL A 459 18.77 15.18 -17.46
N ALA A 460 18.91 14.34 -16.42
CA ALA A 460 19.75 13.15 -16.46
C ALA A 460 19.25 12.13 -17.51
N SER A 461 17.94 11.97 -17.68
CA SER A 461 17.36 11.12 -18.73
C SER A 461 17.74 11.55 -20.15
N VAL A 462 17.83 12.86 -20.40
CA VAL A 462 18.28 13.41 -21.70
C VAL A 462 19.79 13.17 -21.91
N VAL A 463 20.59 13.30 -20.84
CA VAL A 463 22.02 13.00 -20.87
C VAL A 463 22.28 11.51 -21.13
N ALA A 464 21.46 10.62 -20.56
CA ALA A 464 21.62 9.17 -20.66
C ALA A 464 21.49 8.63 -22.10
N VAL A 465 20.79 9.33 -22.98
CA VAL A 465 20.62 8.92 -24.39
C VAL A 465 21.61 9.56 -25.35
N GLN A 466 22.55 10.38 -24.86
CA GLN A 466 23.60 10.95 -25.68
C GLN A 466 24.65 9.90 -26.08
N PRO A 467 25.39 10.11 -27.18
CA PRO A 467 26.43 9.18 -27.60
C PRO A 467 27.46 8.91 -26.48
N PRO A 468 27.89 7.65 -26.27
CA PRO A 468 28.83 7.29 -25.20
C PRO A 468 30.12 8.12 -25.19
N THR A 469 30.58 8.57 -26.36
CA THR A 469 31.78 9.42 -26.50
C THR A 469 31.64 10.77 -25.80
N GLN A 470 30.41 11.27 -25.59
CA GLN A 470 30.13 12.55 -24.95
C GLN A 470 29.79 12.40 -23.46
N THR A 471 29.51 11.18 -22.97
CA THR A 471 29.05 10.94 -21.60
C THR A 471 29.96 11.55 -20.54
N TYR A 472 31.28 11.37 -20.66
CA TYR A 472 32.23 11.94 -19.70
C TYR A 472 32.17 13.48 -19.68
N GLN A 473 32.11 14.12 -20.84
CA GLN A 473 32.05 15.59 -20.93
C GLN A 473 30.73 16.15 -20.38
N LEU A 474 29.62 15.47 -20.66
CA LEU A 474 28.30 15.87 -20.17
C LEU A 474 28.17 15.63 -18.66
N LEU A 475 28.66 14.51 -18.13
CA LEU A 475 28.71 14.28 -16.69
C LEU A 475 29.51 15.37 -15.99
N LYS A 476 30.67 15.79 -16.53
CA LYS A 476 31.39 16.94 -15.96
C LYS A 476 30.58 18.23 -16.03
N LEU A 477 29.95 18.52 -17.17
CA LEU A 477 29.18 19.75 -17.36
C LEU A 477 28.02 19.87 -16.35
N TYR A 478 27.34 18.77 -16.04
CA TYR A 478 26.21 18.76 -15.11
C TYR A 478 26.63 18.54 -13.65
N CYS A 479 27.53 17.60 -13.38
CA CYS A 479 27.85 17.17 -12.01
C CYS A 479 28.98 18.00 -11.37
N ASP A 480 29.92 18.61 -12.11
CA ASP A 480 30.98 19.42 -11.47
C ASP A 480 30.41 20.64 -10.72
N PRO A 481 29.40 21.39 -11.24
CA PRO A 481 28.70 22.41 -10.46
C PRO A 481 28.04 21.85 -9.19
N LEU A 482 27.44 20.66 -9.27
CA LEU A 482 26.83 19.99 -8.12
C LEU A 482 27.88 19.60 -7.08
N MET A 483 29.02 19.07 -7.50
CA MET A 483 30.14 18.71 -6.62
C MET A 483 30.74 19.96 -5.95
N ALA A 484 30.84 21.08 -6.67
CA ALA A 484 31.30 22.34 -6.10
C ALA A 484 30.34 22.86 -5.01
N ARG A 485 29.02 22.81 -5.26
CA ARG A 485 27.98 23.14 -4.27
C ARG A 485 28.05 22.21 -3.07
N LEU A 486 28.19 20.90 -3.29
CA LEU A 486 28.33 19.89 -2.23
C LEU A 486 29.52 20.18 -1.31
N MET A 487 30.69 20.48 -1.90
CA MET A 487 31.89 20.81 -1.14
C MET A 487 31.74 22.11 -0.35
N ALA A 488 31.08 23.12 -0.93
CA ALA A 488 30.78 24.36 -0.21
C ALA A 488 29.87 24.11 1.01
N LEU A 489 28.82 23.29 0.84
CA LEU A 489 27.94 22.89 1.93
C LEU A 489 28.70 22.08 3.00
N ALA A 490 29.49 21.10 2.59
CA ALA A 490 30.25 20.25 3.51
C ALA A 490 31.26 21.04 4.35
N ASN A 491 31.95 22.02 3.75
CA ASN A 491 32.90 22.87 4.47
C ASN A 491 32.24 23.83 5.47
N GLN A 492 30.95 24.14 5.28
CA GLN A 492 30.18 25.04 6.15
C GLN A 492 29.34 24.29 7.19
N ALA A 493 29.18 22.97 7.05
CA ALA A 493 28.30 22.17 7.88
C ALA A 493 28.87 21.95 9.30
N ASN A 494 28.24 22.57 10.29
CA ASN A 494 28.65 22.49 11.69
C ASN A 494 27.52 22.02 12.62
N ASP A 495 26.27 22.27 12.27
CA ASP A 495 25.05 21.84 12.95
C ASP A 495 24.34 20.69 12.21
N GLU A 496 23.24 20.20 12.76
CA GLU A 496 22.48 19.08 12.19
C GLU A 496 21.75 19.46 10.90
N GLU A 497 21.15 20.65 10.81
CA GLU A 497 20.40 21.11 9.64
C GLU A 497 21.34 21.31 8.44
N SER A 498 22.51 21.89 8.66
CA SER A 498 23.51 22.05 7.60
C SER A 498 24.09 20.71 7.13
N LYS A 499 24.25 19.72 8.02
CA LYS A 499 24.64 18.34 7.64
C LYS A 499 23.55 17.62 6.84
N LEU A 500 22.27 17.81 7.18
CA LEU A 500 21.16 17.27 6.39
C LEU A 500 21.15 17.85 4.97
N LYS A 501 21.41 19.14 4.81
CA LYS A 501 21.54 19.77 3.47
C LYS A 501 22.67 19.15 2.63
N VAL A 502 23.79 18.75 3.24
CA VAL A 502 24.86 18.01 2.56
C VAL A 502 24.35 16.64 2.09
N ALA A 503 23.62 15.93 2.95
CA ALA A 503 23.05 14.62 2.65
C ALA A 503 22.02 14.71 1.51
N ASP A 504 21.12 15.69 1.54
CA ASP A 504 20.09 15.88 0.52
C ASP A 504 20.69 16.27 -0.83
N HIS A 505 21.67 17.19 -0.84
CA HIS A 505 22.34 17.60 -2.08
C HIS A 505 23.10 16.45 -2.76
N MET A 506 23.61 15.48 -2.00
CA MET A 506 24.25 14.26 -2.51
C MET A 506 23.31 13.43 -3.40
N GLN A 507 22.00 13.48 -3.13
CA GLN A 507 21.00 12.74 -3.89
C GLN A 507 20.99 13.17 -5.38
N LEU A 508 21.24 14.45 -5.67
CA LEU A 508 21.28 14.96 -7.05
C LEU A 508 22.39 14.31 -7.88
N ILE A 509 23.58 14.12 -7.28
CA ILE A 509 24.70 13.42 -7.92
C ILE A 509 24.38 11.93 -8.10
N THR A 510 23.73 11.33 -7.10
CA THR A 510 23.29 9.93 -7.16
C THR A 510 22.34 9.68 -8.34
N LEU A 511 21.41 10.60 -8.61
CA LEU A 511 20.46 10.50 -9.73
C LEU A 511 21.18 10.44 -11.08
N PHE A 512 22.19 11.30 -11.31
CA PHE A 512 23.00 11.23 -12.52
C PHE A 512 23.71 9.88 -12.67
N ILE A 513 24.31 9.36 -11.60
CA ILE A 513 24.98 8.06 -11.62
C ILE A 513 24.01 6.91 -11.92
N GLN A 514 22.81 6.96 -11.34
CA GLN A 514 21.79 5.93 -11.51
C GLN A 514 21.20 5.92 -12.94
N ILE A 515 21.00 7.09 -13.53
CA ILE A 515 20.26 7.24 -14.80
C ILE A 515 21.21 7.20 -16.00
N VAL A 516 22.40 7.81 -15.89
CA VAL A 516 23.37 7.90 -16.99
C VAL A 516 24.24 6.64 -17.02
N SER A 517 23.67 5.52 -17.45
CA SER A 517 24.38 4.25 -17.68
C SER A 517 24.48 3.96 -19.19
N PRO A 518 25.54 4.44 -19.87
CA PRO A 518 25.72 4.15 -21.30
C PRO A 518 26.08 2.68 -21.50
N TRP A 519 25.56 2.08 -22.57
CA TRP A 519 26.06 0.78 -23.01
C TRP A 519 27.43 0.95 -23.67
N ILE A 520 28.42 0.18 -23.20
CA ILE A 520 29.81 0.22 -23.65
C ILE A 520 30.20 -1.17 -24.14
N GLU A 521 30.93 -1.23 -25.25
CA GLU A 521 31.43 -2.50 -25.79
C GLU A 521 32.41 -3.16 -24.81
N PRO A 522 32.48 -4.51 -24.77
CA PRO A 522 33.45 -5.22 -23.94
C PRO A 522 34.89 -4.77 -24.23
N ASN A 523 35.71 -4.61 -23.19
CA ASN A 523 37.11 -4.15 -23.24
C ASN A 523 37.33 -2.67 -23.60
N GLN A 524 36.30 -1.83 -23.63
CA GLN A 524 36.46 -0.38 -23.68
C GLN A 524 36.30 0.24 -22.29
N ASP A 525 37.04 1.33 -22.06
CA ASP A 525 36.92 2.09 -20.82
C ASP A 525 35.55 2.76 -20.73
N ASN A 526 34.86 2.55 -19.61
CA ASN A 526 33.56 3.18 -19.40
C ASN A 526 33.77 4.68 -19.04
N PRO A 527 33.24 5.62 -19.86
CA PRO A 527 33.43 7.06 -19.64
C PRO A 527 32.78 7.57 -18.35
N ALA A 528 31.71 6.91 -17.88
CA ALA A 528 31.07 7.25 -16.62
C ALA A 528 31.90 6.77 -15.41
N VAL A 529 32.54 5.59 -15.51
CA VAL A 529 33.49 5.12 -14.48
C VAL A 529 34.70 6.05 -14.38
N LYS A 530 35.20 6.56 -15.52
CA LYS A 530 36.25 7.59 -15.52
C LYS A 530 35.84 8.83 -14.71
N TYR A 531 34.58 9.26 -14.82
CA TYR A 531 34.06 10.35 -13.98
C TYR A 531 33.95 9.94 -12.51
N CYS A 532 33.46 8.72 -12.21
CA CYS A 532 33.42 8.18 -10.85
C CYS A 532 34.80 8.18 -10.17
N GLN A 533 35.88 7.92 -10.91
CA GLN A 533 37.25 7.98 -10.39
C GLN A 533 37.66 9.39 -9.93
N GLU A 534 37.14 10.45 -10.58
CA GLU A 534 37.41 11.83 -10.19
C GLU A 534 36.66 12.23 -8.92
N ILE A 535 35.39 11.83 -8.80
CA ILE A 535 34.55 12.23 -7.66
C ILE A 535 34.73 11.33 -6.44
N PHE A 536 35.22 10.11 -6.59
CA PHE A 536 35.39 9.15 -5.49
C PHE A 536 36.21 9.71 -4.31
N PRO A 537 37.42 10.30 -4.52
CA PRO A 537 38.20 10.89 -3.43
C PRO A 537 37.47 12.01 -2.67
N ILE A 538 36.64 12.77 -3.37
CA ILE A 538 35.82 13.84 -2.76
C ILE A 538 34.77 13.22 -1.84
N LEU A 539 34.04 12.21 -2.33
CA LEU A 539 33.04 11.48 -1.55
C LEU A 539 33.67 10.79 -0.33
N SER A 540 34.86 10.19 -0.48
CA SER A 540 35.60 9.61 0.64
C SER A 540 35.98 10.65 1.68
N THR A 541 36.42 11.84 1.27
CA THR A 541 36.77 12.93 2.19
C THR A 541 35.56 13.42 2.99
N ILE A 542 34.40 13.53 2.34
CA ILE A 542 33.14 13.86 3.01
C ILE A 542 32.76 12.78 4.02
N LEU A 543 32.81 11.50 3.61
CA LEU A 543 32.53 10.38 4.52
C LEU A 543 33.45 10.41 5.75
N ASP A 544 34.76 10.55 5.56
CA ASP A 544 35.75 10.60 6.64
C ASP A 544 35.46 11.76 7.61
N SER A 545 34.97 12.89 7.11
CA SER A 545 34.65 14.09 7.90
C SER A 545 33.35 13.95 8.71
N PHE A 546 32.41 13.12 8.25
CA PHE A 546 31.07 12.98 8.82
C PHE A 546 30.73 11.55 9.26
N MET A 547 31.74 10.72 9.55
CA MET A 547 31.59 9.28 9.87
C MET A 547 30.60 8.98 11.02
N THR A 548 30.39 9.94 11.93
CA THR A 548 29.45 9.82 13.06
C THR A 548 28.02 10.26 12.75
N PHE A 549 27.77 10.84 11.57
CA PHE A 549 26.47 11.36 11.17
C PHE A 549 25.83 10.45 10.11
N THR A 550 24.97 9.53 10.56
CA THR A 550 24.36 8.46 9.75
C THR A 550 23.77 8.93 8.41
N PRO A 551 22.99 10.04 8.31
CA PRO A 551 22.39 10.43 7.03
C PRO A 551 23.40 10.71 5.91
N ILE A 552 24.57 11.28 6.24
CA ILE A 552 25.62 11.51 5.23
C ILE A 552 26.29 10.19 4.84
N CYS A 553 26.60 9.32 5.81
CA CYS A 553 27.15 7.99 5.55
C CYS A 553 26.24 7.18 4.63
N GLU A 554 24.93 7.19 4.88
CA GLU A 554 23.93 6.52 4.05
C GLU A 554 23.89 7.06 2.63
N ARG A 555 23.91 8.39 2.44
CA ARG A 555 23.86 9.00 1.10
C ARG A 555 25.15 8.76 0.31
N VAL A 556 26.32 8.79 0.95
CA VAL A 556 27.59 8.42 0.31
C VAL A 556 27.58 6.93 -0.08
N CYS A 557 27.19 6.05 0.85
CA CYS A 557 27.10 4.62 0.58
C CYS A 557 26.07 4.31 -0.51
N ARG A 558 24.92 5.02 -0.53
CA ARG A 558 23.92 4.93 -1.60
C ARG A 558 24.53 5.30 -2.95
N THR A 559 25.29 6.40 -3.00
CA THR A 559 25.99 6.83 -4.21
C THR A 559 26.95 5.74 -4.71
N TRP A 560 27.81 5.21 -3.83
CA TRP A 560 28.75 4.14 -4.16
C TRP A 560 28.05 2.86 -4.60
N ARG A 561 26.97 2.47 -3.93
CA ARG A 561 26.14 1.33 -4.32
C ARG A 561 25.60 1.51 -5.75
N TYR A 562 25.05 2.69 -6.08
CA TYR A 562 24.59 2.94 -7.44
C TYR A 562 25.73 2.99 -8.46
N MET A 563 26.93 3.43 -8.10
CA MET A 563 28.10 3.29 -8.99
C MET A 563 28.35 1.82 -9.34
N ILE A 564 28.35 0.93 -8.33
CA ILE A 564 28.54 -0.52 -8.53
C ILE A 564 27.39 -1.12 -9.37
N ILE A 565 26.14 -0.82 -9.05
CA ILE A 565 24.98 -1.40 -9.76
C ILE A 565 24.89 -0.90 -11.20
N SER A 566 25.14 0.39 -11.43
CA SER A 566 24.94 1.03 -12.74
C SER A 566 26.04 0.69 -13.73
N TYR A 567 27.27 0.50 -13.27
CA TYR A 567 28.44 0.23 -14.13
C TYR A 567 29.05 -1.16 -13.95
N ARG A 568 28.57 -1.95 -12.99
CA ARG A 568 28.91 -3.37 -12.77
C ARG A 568 30.42 -3.62 -12.74
N THR A 569 30.90 -4.61 -13.48
CA THR A 569 32.31 -5.04 -13.53
C THR A 569 33.25 -3.93 -14.00
N SER A 570 32.76 -2.92 -14.75
CA SER A 570 33.59 -1.76 -15.12
C SER A 570 34.09 -0.96 -13.90
N MET A 571 33.48 -1.11 -12.72
CA MET A 571 33.93 -0.48 -11.48
C MET A 571 35.18 -1.13 -10.85
N ALA A 572 35.71 -2.21 -11.42
CA ALA A 572 36.89 -2.91 -10.91
C ALA A 572 38.07 -1.99 -10.50
N PRO A 573 38.42 -0.92 -11.25
CA PRO A 573 39.54 -0.05 -10.87
C PRO A 573 39.37 0.69 -9.54
N LEU A 574 38.14 0.96 -9.11
CA LEU A 574 37.84 1.65 -7.85
C LEU A 574 37.60 0.70 -6.68
N LEU A 575 37.42 -0.59 -6.96
CA LEU A 575 37.04 -1.59 -5.99
C LEU A 575 38.01 -1.68 -4.79
N PRO A 576 39.35 -1.69 -4.97
CA PRO A 576 40.28 -1.78 -3.83
C PRO A 576 40.17 -0.60 -2.86
N GLN A 577 40.04 0.62 -3.39
CA GLN A 577 39.92 1.82 -2.56
C GLN A 577 38.55 1.87 -1.85
N MET A 578 37.49 1.49 -2.56
CA MET A 578 36.14 1.42 -2.01
C MET A 578 36.04 0.37 -0.90
N ALA A 579 36.56 -0.84 -1.11
CA ALA A 579 36.56 -1.91 -0.11
C ALA A 579 37.27 -1.50 1.18
N ASN A 580 38.45 -0.86 1.08
CA ASN A 580 39.16 -0.35 2.25
C ASN A 580 38.32 0.68 3.02
N LYS A 581 37.67 1.62 2.33
CA LYS A 581 36.81 2.63 2.96
C LYS A 581 35.56 2.04 3.59
N LEU A 582 34.95 1.03 2.98
CA LEU A 582 33.81 0.31 3.57
C LEU A 582 34.21 -0.44 4.85
N ALA A 583 35.40 -1.08 4.85
CA ALA A 583 35.91 -1.77 6.03
C ALA A 583 36.26 -0.80 7.17
N GLU A 584 36.98 0.29 6.87
CA GLU A 584 37.31 1.34 7.83
C GLU A 584 36.05 1.99 8.42
N GLY A 585 35.09 2.33 7.56
CA GLY A 585 33.83 2.96 7.95
C GLY A 585 32.98 2.06 8.84
N PHE A 586 32.80 0.79 8.46
CA PHE A 586 32.04 -0.16 9.26
C PHE A 586 32.69 -0.44 10.62
N ALA A 587 34.02 -0.61 10.65
CA ALA A 587 34.75 -0.83 11.90
C ALA A 587 34.64 0.37 12.86
N ALA A 588 34.61 1.61 12.32
CA ALA A 588 34.55 2.83 13.11
C ALA A 588 33.15 3.19 13.60
N SER A 589 32.11 3.05 12.75
CA SER A 589 30.76 3.55 13.04
C SER A 589 29.72 2.46 13.30
N ARG A 590 29.98 1.21 12.89
CA ARG A 590 29.05 0.06 12.97
C ARG A 590 27.71 0.32 12.27
N GLN A 591 27.67 1.13 11.21
CA GLN A 591 26.43 1.43 10.47
C GLN A 591 26.16 0.39 9.36
N GLY A 592 24.89 0.01 9.19
CA GLY A 592 24.47 -1.00 8.20
C GLY A 592 24.69 -0.58 6.73
N CYS A 593 24.72 0.73 6.44
CA CYS A 593 24.91 1.25 5.09
C CYS A 593 26.20 0.76 4.39
N PHE A 594 27.26 0.45 5.14
CA PHE A 594 28.50 -0.12 4.60
C PHE A 594 28.32 -1.58 4.14
N LEU A 595 27.51 -2.36 4.86
CA LEU A 595 27.16 -3.74 4.50
C LEU A 595 26.29 -3.75 3.24
N TRP A 596 25.43 -2.75 3.06
CA TRP A 596 24.60 -2.62 1.87
C TRP A 596 25.41 -2.44 0.57
N VAL A 597 26.49 -1.65 0.60
CA VAL A 597 27.41 -1.52 -0.53
C VAL A 597 28.19 -2.80 -0.74
N THR A 598 28.63 -3.45 0.35
CA THR A 598 29.30 -4.75 0.31
C THR A 598 28.44 -5.80 -0.40
N SER A 599 27.13 -5.80 -0.16
CA SER A 599 26.16 -6.69 -0.82
C SER A 599 26.13 -6.48 -2.34
N ALA A 600 26.12 -5.21 -2.78
CA ALA A 600 26.14 -4.89 -4.21
C ALA A 600 27.47 -5.32 -4.87
N ILE A 601 28.60 -5.14 -4.18
CA ILE A 601 29.91 -5.62 -4.66
C ILE A 601 29.89 -7.14 -4.81
N LEU A 602 29.42 -7.86 -3.79
CA LEU A 602 29.35 -9.32 -3.78
C LEU A 602 28.50 -9.83 -4.97
N ARG A 603 27.35 -9.20 -5.22
CA ARG A 603 26.46 -9.57 -6.32
C ARG A 603 27.02 -9.28 -7.72
N GLU A 604 27.59 -8.09 -7.94
CA GLU A 604 28.00 -7.69 -9.30
C GLU A 604 29.33 -8.32 -9.73
N PHE A 605 30.10 -8.88 -8.79
CA PHE A 605 31.39 -9.54 -9.03
C PHE A 605 31.38 -11.04 -8.64
N SER A 606 30.21 -11.68 -8.71
CA SER A 606 30.06 -13.12 -8.44
C SER A 606 30.75 -14.02 -9.47
N GLU A 607 31.00 -15.28 -9.09
CA GLU A 607 31.73 -16.28 -9.89
C GLU A 607 31.09 -16.54 -11.26
N ASP A 608 29.75 -16.41 -11.35
CA ASP A 608 28.99 -16.66 -12.57
C ASP A 608 28.97 -15.46 -13.54
N ARG A 609 29.59 -14.32 -13.18
CA ARG A 609 29.61 -13.12 -14.04
C ARG A 609 30.74 -13.20 -15.06
N GLU A 610 30.40 -12.91 -16.31
CA GLU A 610 31.40 -12.81 -17.38
C GLU A 610 32.42 -11.71 -17.08
N HIS A 611 33.69 -11.96 -17.37
CA HIS A 611 34.81 -11.01 -17.24
C HIS A 611 35.24 -10.66 -15.80
N VAL A 612 34.91 -11.49 -14.81
CA VAL A 612 35.51 -11.43 -13.47
C VAL A 612 36.57 -12.53 -13.34
N ASP A 613 37.78 -12.18 -12.97
CA ASP A 613 38.85 -13.16 -12.74
C ASP A 613 38.76 -13.77 -11.33
N GLU A 614 39.25 -15.00 -11.20
CA GLU A 614 39.22 -15.76 -9.95
C GLU A 614 39.90 -15.00 -8.79
N GLN A 615 40.97 -14.25 -9.10
CA GLN A 615 41.67 -13.43 -8.11
C GLN A 615 40.80 -12.31 -7.52
N THR A 616 40.00 -11.63 -8.36
CA THR A 616 39.07 -10.59 -7.88
C THR A 616 37.98 -11.21 -7.02
N THR A 617 37.43 -12.35 -7.45
CA THR A 617 36.44 -13.10 -6.68
C THR A 617 36.96 -13.51 -5.31
N GLU A 618 38.18 -14.05 -5.21
CA GLU A 618 38.81 -14.39 -3.93
C GLU A 618 39.02 -13.17 -3.03
N SER A 619 39.43 -12.05 -3.61
CA SER A 619 39.65 -10.80 -2.87
C SER A 619 38.36 -10.23 -2.30
N ILE A 620 37.26 -10.28 -3.07
CA ILE A 620 35.93 -9.85 -2.64
C ILE A 620 35.39 -10.74 -1.54
N TYR A 621 35.58 -12.06 -1.68
CA TYR A 621 35.14 -12.99 -0.65
C TYR A 621 35.91 -12.79 0.66
N THR A 622 37.23 -12.57 0.58
CA THR A 622 38.07 -12.22 1.75
C THR A 622 37.59 -10.92 2.41
N PHE A 623 37.22 -9.92 1.63
CA PHE A 623 36.63 -8.68 2.13
C PHE A 623 35.29 -8.93 2.85
N PHE A 624 34.41 -9.76 2.29
CA PHE A 624 33.17 -10.19 2.94
C PHE A 624 33.41 -10.92 4.26
N GLU A 625 34.41 -11.81 4.34
CA GLU A 625 34.76 -12.50 5.59
C GLU A 625 35.26 -11.53 6.68
N ALA A 626 36.02 -10.50 6.29
CA ALA A 626 36.47 -9.45 7.21
C ALA A 626 35.28 -8.66 7.78
N GLN A 627 34.33 -8.25 6.93
CA GLN A 627 33.10 -7.55 7.35
C GLN A 627 32.23 -8.43 8.25
N SER A 628 32.08 -9.71 7.91
CA SER A 628 31.33 -10.68 8.72
C SER A 628 31.96 -10.89 10.09
N THR A 629 33.29 -10.96 10.16
CA THR A 629 34.02 -11.07 11.42
C THR A 629 33.83 -9.83 12.30
N ALA A 630 33.87 -8.64 11.71
CA ALA A 630 33.60 -7.39 12.43
C ALA A 630 32.18 -7.35 13.00
N MET A 631 31.19 -7.82 12.24
CA MET A 631 29.80 -7.88 12.70
C MET A 631 29.59 -8.90 13.83
N LEU A 632 30.19 -10.09 13.74
CA LEU A 632 30.13 -11.09 14.81
C LEU A 632 30.73 -10.57 16.13
N LYS A 633 31.80 -9.77 16.05
CA LYS A 633 32.37 -9.06 17.19
C LYS A 633 31.40 -8.02 17.75
N ALA A 634 30.78 -7.22 16.89
CA ALA A 634 29.77 -6.24 17.31
C ALA A 634 28.57 -6.89 18.04
N MET A 635 28.07 -8.02 17.53
CA MET A 635 26.99 -8.80 18.17
C MET A 635 27.41 -9.52 19.46
N THR A 636 28.72 -9.62 19.74
CA THR A 636 29.22 -10.12 21.03
C THR A 636 29.27 -8.98 22.06
N ASP A 637 29.72 -7.80 21.62
CA ASP A 637 29.83 -6.61 22.44
C ASP A 637 28.44 -6.11 22.90
N LEU A 638 27.48 -6.07 21.98
CA LEU A 638 26.15 -5.50 22.18
C LEU A 638 25.04 -6.55 22.02
N PRO A 639 23.94 -6.46 22.80
CA PRO A 639 22.78 -7.31 22.59
C PRO A 639 22.13 -7.01 21.23
N PRO A 640 21.45 -7.99 20.58
CA PRO A 640 20.79 -7.79 19.29
C PRO A 640 19.84 -6.59 19.23
N GLN A 641 19.17 -6.29 20.36
CA GLN A 641 18.21 -5.19 20.49
C GLN A 641 18.82 -3.81 20.29
N ASP A 642 20.14 -3.66 20.48
CA ASP A 642 20.85 -2.39 20.31
C ASP A 642 21.37 -2.17 18.87
N LEU A 643 21.26 -3.18 17.99
CA LEU A 643 21.73 -3.15 16.60
C LEU A 643 20.70 -3.68 15.58
N PRO A 644 19.40 -3.37 15.67
CA PRO A 644 18.37 -3.99 14.82
C PRO A 644 18.62 -3.73 13.32
N ASP A 645 18.88 -2.48 12.93
CA ASP A 645 19.07 -2.10 11.52
C ASP A 645 20.33 -2.72 10.91
N VAL A 646 21.41 -2.79 11.71
CA VAL A 646 22.68 -3.39 11.29
C VAL A 646 22.55 -4.90 11.15
N ILE A 647 21.76 -5.53 12.01
CA ILE A 647 21.41 -6.96 11.92
C ILE A 647 20.61 -7.22 10.64
N GLU A 648 19.61 -6.40 10.34
CA GLU A 648 18.84 -6.49 9.10
C GLU A 648 19.75 -6.45 7.87
N ASP A 649 20.61 -5.43 7.78
CA ASP A 649 21.52 -5.27 6.64
C ASP A 649 22.56 -6.40 6.56
N PHE A 650 23.02 -6.91 7.71
CA PHE A 650 23.93 -8.05 7.74
C PHE A 650 23.28 -9.34 7.22
N TYR A 651 22.06 -9.67 7.67
CA TYR A 651 21.38 -10.88 7.18
C TYR A 651 20.92 -10.75 5.73
N ARG A 652 20.66 -9.54 5.23
CA ARG A 652 20.49 -9.29 3.78
C ARG A 652 21.78 -9.53 2.99
N LEU A 653 22.91 -9.06 3.50
CA LEU A 653 24.23 -9.37 2.91
C LEU A 653 24.50 -10.89 2.89
N LEU A 654 24.13 -11.60 3.95
CA LEU A 654 24.29 -13.06 4.03
C LEU A 654 23.38 -13.81 3.06
N LEU A 655 22.18 -13.30 2.77
CA LEU A 655 21.31 -13.85 1.72
C LEU A 655 21.96 -13.73 0.34
N ASP A 656 22.55 -12.58 0.00
CA ASP A 656 23.32 -12.42 -1.24
C ASP A 656 24.55 -13.35 -1.24
N ALA A 657 25.26 -13.51 -0.11
CA ALA A 657 26.38 -14.43 0.00
C ALA A 657 25.99 -15.89 -0.21
N LEU A 658 24.85 -16.34 0.34
CA LEU A 658 24.31 -17.67 0.09
C LEU A 658 23.89 -17.84 -1.37
N LEU A 659 23.33 -16.81 -2.00
CA LEU A 659 22.82 -16.89 -3.36
C LEU A 659 23.94 -16.95 -4.41
N TYR A 660 25.01 -16.19 -4.21
CA TYR A 660 26.10 -16.02 -5.20
C TYR A 660 27.39 -16.77 -4.83
N TYR A 661 27.61 -17.12 -3.56
CA TYR A 661 28.82 -17.82 -3.08
C TYR A 661 28.50 -18.99 -2.11
N PRO A 662 27.49 -19.84 -2.39
CA PRO A 662 27.06 -20.86 -1.43
C PRO A 662 28.17 -21.83 -1.04
N HIS A 663 29.01 -22.22 -2.01
CA HIS A 663 30.08 -23.18 -1.81
C HIS A 663 31.21 -22.67 -0.92
N LYS A 664 31.53 -21.37 -0.99
CA LYS A 664 32.53 -20.73 -0.14
C LYS A 664 31.96 -20.44 1.23
N MET A 665 30.74 -19.91 1.29
CA MET A 665 30.07 -19.56 2.54
C MET A 665 29.84 -20.78 3.45
N ILE A 666 29.27 -21.86 2.93
CA ILE A 666 28.93 -23.05 3.75
C ILE A 666 30.20 -23.77 4.24
N ARG A 667 31.31 -23.68 3.51
CA ARG A 667 32.60 -24.26 3.90
C ARG A 667 33.45 -23.33 4.79
N SER A 668 33.05 -22.07 4.95
CA SER A 668 33.78 -21.10 5.76
C SER A 668 33.69 -21.44 7.24
N GLN A 669 34.76 -21.12 7.98
CA GLN A 669 34.80 -21.24 9.44
C GLN A 669 33.80 -20.29 10.13
N LEU A 670 33.35 -19.24 9.43
CA LEU A 670 32.36 -18.29 9.94
C LEU A 670 30.92 -18.82 9.88
N PHE A 671 30.65 -19.90 9.12
CA PHE A 671 29.29 -20.39 8.89
C PHE A 671 28.57 -20.77 10.18
N THR A 672 29.23 -21.52 11.07
CA THR A 672 28.65 -21.93 12.36
C THR A 672 28.43 -20.74 13.32
N PRO A 673 29.40 -19.84 13.52
CA PRO A 673 29.20 -18.60 14.28
C PRO A 673 28.03 -17.74 13.77
N ILE A 674 27.92 -17.53 12.46
CA ILE A 674 26.84 -16.74 11.85
C ILE A 674 25.48 -17.39 12.13
N PHE A 675 25.38 -18.71 11.98
CA PHE A 675 24.14 -19.43 12.27
C PHE A 675 23.71 -19.31 13.74
N ARG A 676 24.67 -19.37 14.67
CA ARG A 676 24.39 -19.16 16.10
C ARG A 676 24.00 -17.72 16.43
N ALA A 677 24.61 -16.74 15.76
CA ALA A 677 24.20 -15.35 15.87
C ALA A 677 22.77 -15.14 15.37
N ALA A 678 22.35 -15.88 14.34
CA ALA A 678 20.98 -15.81 13.80
C ALA A 678 19.96 -16.33 14.81
N ILE A 679 20.27 -17.44 15.49
CA ILE A 679 19.42 -17.97 16.58
C ILE A 679 19.28 -16.94 17.72
N ALA A 680 20.38 -16.26 18.09
CA ALA A 680 20.34 -15.22 19.12
C ALA A 680 19.53 -13.98 18.68
N ALA A 681 19.51 -13.66 17.39
CA ALA A 681 18.73 -12.56 16.83
C ALA A 681 17.20 -12.85 16.75
N LEU A 682 16.76 -14.09 16.99
CA LEU A 682 15.32 -14.42 17.06
C LEU A 682 14.60 -13.78 18.26
N ASP A 683 15.33 -13.21 19.21
CA ASP A 683 14.75 -12.44 20.32
C ASP A 683 14.39 -10.99 19.93
N LEU A 684 14.60 -10.59 18.66
CA LEU A 684 14.16 -9.29 18.15
C LEU A 684 12.63 -9.22 18.04
N GLU A 685 12.08 -8.06 18.38
CA GLU A 685 10.63 -7.78 18.30
C GLU A 685 10.29 -6.93 17.06
N GLN A 686 11.29 -6.28 16.45
CA GLN A 686 11.12 -5.52 15.21
C GLN A 686 10.89 -6.46 14.02
N ARG A 687 9.95 -6.11 13.14
CA ARG A 687 9.50 -6.93 12.02
C ARG A 687 10.61 -7.16 10.99
N GLU A 688 11.24 -6.09 10.51
CA GLU A 688 12.13 -6.11 9.36
C GLU A 688 13.45 -6.85 9.65
N PRO A 689 14.14 -6.59 10.77
CA PRO A 689 15.34 -7.35 11.15
C PRO A 689 15.04 -8.83 11.40
N LEU A 690 13.93 -9.12 12.08
CA LEU A 690 13.53 -10.50 12.37
C LEU A 690 13.19 -11.27 11.07
N SER A 691 12.45 -10.64 10.15
CA SER A 691 12.12 -11.26 8.85
C SER A 691 13.39 -11.57 8.05
N ALA A 692 14.38 -10.66 8.02
CA ALA A 692 15.67 -10.90 7.38
C ALA A 692 16.42 -12.10 7.99
N VAL A 693 16.46 -12.21 9.32
CA VAL A 693 17.04 -13.36 10.05
C VAL A 693 16.32 -14.66 9.71
N LEU A 694 14.98 -14.66 9.71
CA LEU A 694 14.16 -15.84 9.41
C LEU A 694 14.31 -16.28 7.96
N HIS A 695 14.39 -15.35 7.00
CA HIS A 695 14.67 -15.66 5.60
C HIS A 695 16.05 -16.28 5.45
N TYR A 696 17.08 -15.73 6.10
CA TYR A 696 18.41 -16.34 6.11
C TYR A 696 18.38 -17.77 6.66
N LEU A 697 17.74 -18.00 7.81
CA LEU A 697 17.64 -19.32 8.42
C LEU A 697 16.92 -20.32 7.49
N ARG A 698 15.82 -19.91 6.86
CA ARG A 698 15.07 -20.73 5.91
C ARG A 698 15.94 -21.10 4.69
N ASP A 699 16.66 -20.13 4.15
CA ASP A 699 17.49 -20.34 2.96
C ASP A 699 18.70 -21.23 3.30
N VAL A 700 19.35 -21.07 4.47
CA VAL A 700 20.36 -22.02 4.97
C VAL A 700 19.80 -23.43 5.06
N ILE A 701 18.60 -23.60 5.64
CA ILE A 701 17.96 -24.91 5.77
C ILE A 701 17.74 -25.53 4.39
N SER A 702 17.31 -24.75 3.38
CA SER A 702 17.09 -25.26 2.01
C SER A 702 18.34 -25.93 1.41
N TYR A 703 19.56 -25.49 1.78
CA TYR A 703 20.82 -26.13 1.37
C TYR A 703 21.08 -27.50 2.01
N GLY A 704 20.26 -27.95 2.96
CA GLY A 704 20.24 -29.32 3.45
C GLY A 704 19.40 -30.28 2.60
N GLY A 705 18.61 -29.76 1.65
CA GLY A 705 17.77 -30.50 0.71
C GLY A 705 18.31 -30.48 -0.72
N ASP A 706 17.50 -30.90 -1.68
CA ASP A 706 17.95 -31.08 -3.08
C ASP A 706 17.91 -29.80 -3.93
N ASN A 707 17.00 -28.88 -3.62
CA ASN A 707 16.72 -27.68 -4.43
C ASN A 707 16.79 -26.37 -3.60
N PRO A 708 18.00 -25.90 -3.21
CA PRO A 708 18.16 -24.62 -2.53
C PRO A 708 17.99 -23.44 -3.48
N SER A 709 17.75 -22.26 -2.91
CA SER A 709 17.79 -20.98 -3.62
C SER A 709 19.24 -20.63 -4.01
N SER A 710 19.60 -20.86 -5.28
CA SER A 710 20.94 -20.61 -5.83
C SER A 710 20.83 -19.82 -7.14
N SER A 711 21.79 -18.91 -7.39
CA SER A 711 21.88 -18.17 -8.66
C SER A 711 22.36 -19.05 -9.82
N ALA A 712 23.13 -20.10 -9.52
CA ALA A 712 23.51 -21.15 -10.46
C ALA A 712 22.49 -22.30 -10.45
N SER A 713 22.03 -22.73 -11.63
CA SER A 713 21.10 -23.87 -11.82
C SER A 713 21.79 -25.24 -11.64
N ASN A 714 22.53 -25.41 -10.54
CA ASN A 714 23.27 -26.62 -10.23
C ASN A 714 22.56 -27.44 -9.15
N ILE A 715 22.61 -28.76 -9.27
CA ILE A 715 22.15 -29.69 -8.24
C ILE A 715 22.97 -29.44 -6.98
N ASN A 716 22.31 -29.35 -5.83
CA ASN A 716 22.99 -29.14 -4.55
C ASN A 716 23.94 -30.31 -4.22
N PRO A 717 25.26 -30.09 -4.11
CA PRO A 717 26.19 -31.19 -3.89
C PRO A 717 25.94 -31.92 -2.56
N PRO A 718 26.10 -33.25 -2.51
CA PRO A 718 25.83 -34.04 -1.31
C PRO A 718 26.72 -33.64 -0.13
N GLU A 719 27.93 -33.15 -0.39
CA GLU A 719 28.83 -32.61 0.65
C GLU A 719 28.24 -31.38 1.34
N ILE A 720 27.64 -30.47 0.57
CA ILE A 720 26.99 -29.26 1.08
C ILE A 720 25.76 -29.63 1.91
N GLN A 721 24.93 -30.54 1.40
CA GLN A 721 23.79 -31.07 2.13
C GLN A 721 24.21 -31.66 3.49
N GLN A 722 25.29 -32.44 3.51
CA GLN A 722 25.79 -33.06 4.74
C GLN A 722 26.30 -32.02 5.75
N LEU A 723 27.04 -31.00 5.31
CA LEU A 723 27.52 -29.92 6.19
C LEU A 723 26.38 -29.15 6.84
N VAL A 724 25.37 -28.78 6.04
CA VAL A 724 24.19 -28.07 6.57
C VAL A 724 23.39 -28.96 7.52
N ARG A 725 23.17 -30.23 7.19
CA ARG A 725 22.49 -31.18 8.10
C ARG A 725 23.24 -31.34 9.42
N GLN A 726 24.57 -31.44 9.39
CA GLN A 726 25.39 -31.51 10.61
C GLN A 726 25.27 -30.24 11.46
N LEU A 727 25.28 -29.06 10.83
CA LEU A 727 25.07 -27.78 11.52
C LEU A 727 23.70 -27.73 12.20
N ILE A 728 22.63 -28.13 11.49
CA ILE A 728 21.27 -28.17 12.02
C ILE A 728 21.17 -29.19 13.16
N LEU A 729 21.74 -30.39 13.02
CA LEU A 729 21.74 -31.38 14.11
C LEU A 729 22.43 -30.86 15.38
N ALA A 730 23.50 -30.07 15.24
CA ALA A 730 24.25 -29.52 16.36
C ALA A 730 23.54 -28.33 17.06
N ASN A 731 22.65 -27.61 16.39
CA ASN A 731 22.03 -26.37 16.91
C ASN A 731 20.49 -26.37 16.84
N GLY A 732 19.87 -27.45 16.37
CA GLY A 732 18.45 -27.52 16.02
C GLY A 732 17.51 -27.38 17.21
N ASN A 733 17.90 -27.89 18.39
CA ASN A 733 17.13 -27.70 19.61
C ASN A 733 16.98 -26.22 19.98
N GLU A 734 18.06 -25.44 19.92
CA GLU A 734 18.02 -24.00 20.24
C GLU A 734 17.29 -23.20 19.16
N LEU A 735 17.43 -23.57 17.89
CA LEU A 735 16.69 -22.98 16.79
C LEU A 735 15.17 -23.18 16.96
N VAL A 736 14.72 -24.42 17.19
CA VAL A 736 13.29 -24.73 17.40
C VAL A 736 12.77 -24.03 18.65
N LYS A 737 13.57 -23.98 19.73
CA LYS A 737 13.24 -23.22 20.95
C LYS A 737 12.99 -21.75 20.64
N GLY A 738 13.90 -21.08 19.93
CA GLY A 738 13.80 -19.67 19.58
C GLY A 738 12.57 -19.37 18.72
N ILE A 739 12.34 -20.16 17.67
CA ILE A 739 11.19 -19.98 16.77
C ILE A 739 9.86 -20.21 17.50
N MET A 740 9.75 -21.30 18.26
CA MET A 740 8.51 -21.60 19.00
C MET A 740 8.22 -20.53 20.05
N LYS A 741 9.22 -20.09 20.83
CA LYS A 741 9.09 -18.98 21.78
C LYS A 741 8.60 -17.72 21.07
N GLY A 742 9.22 -17.37 19.94
CA GLY A 742 8.83 -16.25 19.10
C GLY A 742 7.38 -16.32 18.65
N MET A 743 7.01 -17.41 17.96
CA MET A 743 5.66 -17.64 17.46
C MET A 743 4.60 -17.67 18.56
N MET A 744 4.93 -18.12 19.77
CA MET A 744 3.98 -18.13 20.90
C MET A 744 3.85 -16.77 21.60
N ILE A 745 4.88 -15.92 21.58
CA ILE A 745 4.98 -14.79 22.52
C ILE A 745 5.41 -13.48 21.86
N SER A 746 6.59 -13.42 21.24
CA SER A 746 7.23 -12.14 20.85
C SER A 746 7.10 -11.77 19.37
N PHE A 747 6.91 -12.71 18.45
CA PHE A 747 6.88 -12.41 17.02
C PHE A 747 5.65 -11.55 16.65
N PRO A 748 5.84 -10.50 15.84
CA PRO A 748 4.73 -9.82 15.19
C PRO A 748 3.85 -10.80 14.39
N GLY A 749 2.56 -10.50 14.25
CA GLY A 749 1.61 -11.37 13.53
C GLY A 749 2.08 -11.73 12.11
N ASP A 750 2.71 -10.77 11.44
CA ASP A 750 3.18 -10.92 10.05
C ASP A 750 4.39 -11.85 9.92
N CYS A 751 5.25 -11.91 10.95
CA CYS A 751 6.45 -12.78 10.98
C CYS A 751 6.11 -14.26 11.26
N PHE A 752 4.84 -14.58 11.56
CA PHE A 752 4.42 -15.95 11.82
C PHE A 752 4.63 -16.86 10.60
N THR A 753 4.33 -16.33 9.41
CA THR A 753 4.49 -17.07 8.15
C THR A 753 5.96 -17.43 7.90
N ASP A 754 6.87 -16.48 8.14
CA ASP A 754 8.32 -16.68 8.06
C ASP A 754 8.81 -17.69 9.11
N GLY A 755 8.43 -17.51 10.39
CA GLY A 755 8.82 -18.40 11.49
C GLY A 755 8.35 -19.84 11.28
N SER A 756 7.08 -20.02 10.90
CA SER A 756 6.56 -21.34 10.54
C SER A 756 7.27 -21.92 9.31
N GLY A 757 7.65 -21.08 8.34
CA GLY A 757 8.44 -21.50 7.17
C GLY A 757 9.77 -22.14 7.54
N VAL A 758 10.49 -21.59 8.52
CA VAL A 758 11.73 -22.17 9.05
C VAL A 758 11.48 -23.55 9.67
N LEU A 759 10.44 -23.71 10.49
CA LEU A 759 10.08 -25.00 11.09
C LEU A 759 9.68 -26.05 10.04
N LEU A 760 8.94 -25.66 9.00
CA LEU A 760 8.57 -26.59 7.93
C LEU A 760 9.79 -27.08 7.15
N GLY A 761 10.75 -26.20 6.86
CA GLY A 761 12.02 -26.60 6.25
C GLY A 761 12.79 -27.62 7.12
N LEU A 762 12.75 -27.46 8.45
CA LEU A 762 13.34 -28.46 9.36
C LEU A 762 12.58 -29.81 9.30
N PHE A 763 11.25 -29.78 9.24
CA PHE A 763 10.45 -31.00 9.09
C PHE A 763 10.69 -31.72 7.75
N GLU A 764 10.99 -31.00 6.68
CA GLU A 764 11.30 -31.58 5.37
C GLU A 764 12.63 -32.33 5.38
N ILE A 765 13.64 -31.82 6.10
CA ILE A 765 15.01 -32.34 6.04
C ILE A 765 15.31 -33.31 7.19
N LEU A 766 14.82 -33.02 8.40
CA LEU A 766 15.05 -33.79 9.63
C LEU A 766 13.72 -34.00 10.39
N PRO A 767 12.76 -34.76 9.83
CA PRO A 767 11.42 -34.90 10.40
C PRO A 767 11.42 -35.52 11.81
N GLN A 768 12.28 -36.51 12.08
CA GLN A 768 12.28 -37.22 13.35
C GLN A 768 12.85 -36.36 14.48
N GLU A 769 13.99 -35.72 14.22
CA GLU A 769 14.70 -34.85 15.14
C GLU A 769 13.88 -33.59 15.43
N THR A 770 13.32 -32.97 14.40
CA THR A 770 12.46 -31.78 14.54
C THR A 770 11.22 -32.09 15.38
N THR A 771 10.58 -33.24 15.15
CA THR A 771 9.44 -33.70 15.96
C THR A 771 9.83 -33.87 17.44
N SER A 772 11.03 -34.42 17.70
CA SER A 772 11.56 -34.61 19.05
C SER A 772 11.83 -33.27 19.75
N TRP A 773 12.45 -32.32 19.04
CA TRP A 773 12.72 -30.97 19.57
C TRP A 773 11.40 -30.24 19.90
N VAL A 774 10.42 -30.25 19.00
CA VAL A 774 9.11 -29.61 19.23
C VAL A 774 8.39 -30.22 20.44
N ASP A 775 8.35 -31.55 20.58
CA ASP A 775 7.77 -32.22 21.76
C ASP A 775 8.48 -31.77 23.05
N GLY A 776 9.81 -31.72 23.02
CA GLY A 776 10.63 -31.22 24.14
C GLY A 776 10.27 -29.78 24.53
N ILE A 777 10.13 -28.87 23.56
CA ILE A 777 9.76 -27.47 23.83
C ILE A 777 8.36 -27.36 24.42
N LEU A 778 7.38 -28.07 23.85
CA LEU A 778 5.99 -28.04 24.34
C LEU A 778 5.89 -28.54 25.78
N ARG A 779 6.67 -29.56 26.15
CA ARG A 779 6.74 -30.09 27.53
C ARG A 779 7.51 -29.19 28.50
N MET A 780 8.26 -28.20 28.00
CA MET A 780 8.93 -27.17 28.82
C MET A 780 8.03 -25.97 29.16
N LEU A 781 6.82 -25.89 28.59
CA LEU A 781 5.88 -24.82 28.89
C LEU A 781 5.43 -24.85 30.37
N PRO A 782 5.12 -23.69 30.99
CA PRO A 782 4.73 -23.64 32.39
C PRO A 782 3.52 -24.53 32.70
N ALA A 783 3.58 -25.25 33.82
CA ALA A 783 2.50 -26.16 34.23
C ALA A 783 1.16 -25.44 34.34
N GLY A 784 0.12 -25.98 33.69
CA GLY A 784 -1.23 -25.41 33.66
C GLY A 784 -1.55 -24.53 32.44
N THR A 785 -0.57 -24.21 31.58
CA THR A 785 -0.81 -23.44 30.34
C THR A 785 -1.42 -24.28 29.23
N VAL A 786 -0.98 -25.54 29.09
CA VAL A 786 -1.48 -26.54 28.14
C VAL A 786 -1.59 -27.88 28.86
N ARG A 787 -2.68 -28.64 28.62
CA ARG A 787 -2.83 -29.99 29.20
C ARG A 787 -1.95 -30.97 28.43
N GLU A 788 -1.38 -31.96 29.11
CA GLU A 788 -0.55 -32.99 28.45
C GLU A 788 -1.30 -33.73 27.33
N ALA A 789 -2.59 -34.01 27.52
CA ALA A 789 -3.43 -34.62 26.48
C ALA A 789 -3.57 -33.76 25.22
N ASP A 790 -3.57 -32.43 25.35
CA ASP A 790 -3.63 -31.51 24.19
C ASP A 790 -2.28 -31.51 23.45
N ILE A 791 -1.16 -31.58 24.17
CA ILE A 791 0.19 -31.73 23.59
C ILE A 791 0.28 -33.06 22.83
N ASP A 792 -0.13 -34.17 23.45
CA ASP A 792 -0.10 -35.49 22.81
C ASP A 792 -0.97 -35.54 21.56
N ARG A 793 -2.14 -34.88 21.57
CA ARG A 793 -3.03 -34.76 20.40
C ARG A 793 -2.36 -33.98 19.27
N LEU A 794 -1.73 -32.85 19.58
CA LEU A 794 -1.00 -32.04 18.60
C LEU A 794 0.16 -32.85 17.99
N MET A 795 0.98 -33.49 18.83
CA MET A 795 2.12 -34.28 18.38
C MET A 795 1.72 -35.50 17.54
N ASN A 796 0.62 -36.17 17.89
CA ASN A 796 0.08 -37.26 17.08
C ASN A 796 -0.42 -36.76 15.73
N SER A 797 -1.10 -35.60 15.70
CA SER A 797 -1.55 -34.97 14.46
C SER A 797 -0.38 -34.57 13.55
N ILE A 798 0.69 -34.01 14.13
CA ILE A 798 1.92 -33.67 13.40
C ILE A 798 2.54 -34.95 12.79
N ARG A 799 2.72 -36.01 13.58
CA ARG A 799 3.27 -37.30 13.10
C ARG A 799 2.42 -37.90 11.97
N GLU A 800 1.10 -37.85 12.11
CA GLU A 800 0.17 -38.31 11.08
C GLU A 800 0.34 -37.49 9.79
N LYS A 801 0.38 -36.16 9.87
CA LYS A 801 0.57 -35.31 8.68
C LYS A 801 1.92 -35.55 8.02
N LEU A 802 3.00 -35.70 8.79
CA LEU A 802 4.32 -36.02 8.22
C LEU A 802 4.35 -37.36 7.47
N SER A 803 3.51 -38.33 7.84
CA SER A 803 3.42 -39.62 7.14
C SER A 803 2.82 -39.53 5.72
N ILE A 804 2.12 -38.42 5.41
CA ILE A 804 1.49 -38.15 4.11
C ILE A 804 2.51 -37.62 3.09
N GLY A 805 3.74 -37.32 3.51
CA GLY A 805 4.80 -36.76 2.66
C GLY A 805 4.71 -35.23 2.54
N HIS A 806 5.20 -34.68 1.42
CA HIS A 806 5.39 -33.23 1.23
C HIS A 806 4.09 -32.42 1.38
N ASP A 807 2.95 -32.92 0.90
CA ASP A 807 1.64 -32.27 1.07
C ASP A 807 1.16 -32.24 2.52
N GLY A 808 1.65 -33.18 3.33
CA GLY A 808 1.40 -33.25 4.76
C GLY A 808 2.16 -32.20 5.57
N VAL A 809 3.38 -31.87 5.17
CA VAL A 809 4.20 -30.81 5.82
C VAL A 809 3.48 -29.47 5.80
N ARG A 810 2.85 -29.10 4.68
CA ARG A 810 2.07 -27.86 4.59
C ARG A 810 0.90 -27.81 5.58
N LYS A 811 0.29 -28.96 5.89
CA LYS A 811 -0.79 -29.08 6.88
C LYS A 811 -0.28 -29.00 8.32
N VAL A 812 1.02 -29.19 8.57
CA VAL A 812 1.62 -28.93 9.89
C VAL A 812 1.58 -27.44 10.23
N ARG A 813 1.66 -26.56 9.23
CA ARG A 813 1.56 -25.11 9.44
C ARG A 813 0.27 -24.70 10.13
N SER A 814 -0.88 -25.21 9.66
CA SER A 814 -2.17 -24.87 10.26
C SER A 814 -2.25 -25.36 11.71
N LEU A 815 -1.76 -26.58 11.99
CA LEU A 815 -1.72 -27.11 13.36
C LEU A 815 -0.88 -26.24 14.30
N LEU A 816 0.29 -25.77 13.84
CA LEU A 816 1.14 -24.86 14.61
C LEU A 816 0.49 -23.48 14.78
N GLN A 817 -0.20 -22.98 13.76
CA GLN A 817 -0.92 -21.71 13.79
C GLN A 817 -2.09 -21.75 14.79
N ASP A 818 -2.90 -22.79 14.74
CA ASP A 818 -4.03 -22.98 15.65
C ASP A 818 -3.54 -23.07 17.09
N PHE A 819 -2.48 -23.85 17.32
CA PHE A 819 -1.88 -24.00 18.65
C PHE A 819 -1.33 -22.67 19.19
N THR A 820 -0.51 -21.97 18.41
CA THR A 820 0.13 -20.72 18.84
C THR A 820 -0.88 -19.59 19.02
N ASN A 821 -1.89 -19.47 18.15
CA ASN A 821 -2.99 -18.53 18.30
C ASN A 821 -3.80 -18.82 19.57
N THR A 822 -4.11 -20.09 19.82
CA THR A 822 -4.79 -20.51 21.05
C THR A 822 -3.95 -20.18 22.29
N TYR A 823 -2.65 -20.41 22.23
CA TYR A 823 -1.72 -20.10 23.33
C TYR A 823 -1.64 -18.59 23.58
N ARG A 824 -1.49 -17.77 22.54
CA ARG A 824 -1.49 -16.29 22.62
C ARG A 824 -2.79 -15.75 23.22
N ARG A 825 -3.94 -16.28 22.81
CA ARG A 825 -5.26 -15.89 23.36
C ARG A 825 -5.39 -16.22 24.84
N ARG A 826 -4.85 -17.36 25.28
CA ARG A 826 -4.91 -17.81 26.68
C ARG A 826 -3.90 -17.11 27.59
N TYR A 827 -2.74 -16.71 27.06
CA TYR A 827 -1.60 -16.26 27.85
C TYR A 827 -1.14 -14.86 27.43
N VAL A 828 -1.87 -13.85 27.90
CA VAL A 828 -1.49 -12.43 27.72
C VAL A 828 -0.40 -12.09 28.74
N ALA A 829 0.86 -12.07 28.26
CA ALA A 829 2.09 -11.60 28.92
C ALA A 829 2.35 -12.10 30.36
N PRO A 830 3.34 -12.97 30.59
CA PRO A 830 3.76 -13.26 31.96
C PRO A 830 4.43 -12.01 32.57
N ARG A 831 3.91 -11.53 33.71
CA ARG A 831 4.58 -10.54 34.58
C ARG A 831 5.88 -11.09 35.22
N ASP A 832 6.10 -12.41 35.14
CA ASP A 832 7.31 -13.10 35.58
C ASP A 832 7.92 -13.81 34.37
N GLY A 833 9.06 -13.35 33.85
CA GLY A 833 9.73 -13.90 32.65
C GLY A 833 9.82 -15.45 32.62
N LEU A 834 10.01 -16.02 31.42
CA LEU A 834 9.84 -17.46 31.14
C LEU A 834 10.88 -18.41 31.79
N GLY A 835 11.67 -17.97 32.77
CA GLY A 835 12.64 -18.81 33.48
C GLY A 835 13.53 -19.62 32.53
N ARG A 836 13.31 -20.94 32.45
CA ARG A 836 14.14 -21.89 31.66
C ARG A 836 14.14 -21.66 30.14
N LEU A 837 13.28 -20.79 29.61
CA LEU A 837 13.26 -20.41 28.19
C LEU A 837 14.02 -19.10 27.89
N GLU A 838 14.73 -18.52 28.87
CA GLU A 838 15.62 -17.38 28.64
C GLU A 838 16.75 -17.74 27.66
N ALA A 839 17.11 -16.75 26.82
CA ALA A 839 18.13 -16.92 25.80
C ALA A 839 19.52 -16.88 26.39
N THR A 840 20.42 -17.69 25.84
CA THR A 840 21.85 -17.63 26.13
C THR A 840 22.49 -16.49 25.34
N ARG A 841 23.30 -15.65 26.02
CA ARG A 841 24.03 -14.56 25.36
C ARG A 841 25.02 -15.13 24.34
N PHE A 842 24.94 -14.64 23.10
CA PHE A 842 25.90 -15.00 22.05
C PHE A 842 27.31 -14.53 22.40
N GLN A 843 28.32 -15.36 22.12
CA GLN A 843 29.73 -15.03 22.26
C GLN A 843 30.53 -15.60 21.09
N TYR A 844 31.28 -14.74 20.42
CA TYR A 844 32.24 -15.12 19.39
C TYR A 844 33.67 -14.96 19.92
N SER A 845 34.40 -16.08 20.01
CA SER A 845 35.82 -16.12 20.34
C SER A 845 36.65 -16.30 19.06
N GLY A 846 36.84 -15.21 18.30
CA GLY A 846 37.63 -15.19 17.07
C GLY A 846 38.20 -13.81 16.79
#